data_AF-A0A800AUB8-F1
#
_entry.id   AF-A0A800AUB8-F1
#
_cell.length_a   1.000
_cell.length_b   1.000
_cell.length_c   1.000
_cell.angle_alpha   90.00
_cell.angle_beta   90.00
_cell.angle_gamma   90.00
#
_symmetry.space_group_name_H-M   'P 1'
#
loop_
_entity.id
_entity.type
_entity.pdbx_description
1 polymer ?
#
loop_
_entity_poly.entity_id
_entity_poly.type
_entity_poly.pdbx_seq_one_letter_code
_entity_poly.pdbx_strand_id
1 'polypeptide(L)'
;MIYRLQTTDYRWKIICVFLSAVCGLLSVFAQDSSFYVKKGWTLLGERKFEEVYQITDKCIQEFGKEAEKLSSTLSDFPPKDKESKYQVMNDVAICYFIKAEGLMRQGKIEEAKKTFKEVIKKYPYAQAFDPRGWYWSVKEKAEISLKKLEAGRIIEEEEEEVIITKVKLYDEGEEFPIDYTKYGEFVGVGTKNYKYIIKDPIGLSKAAGEGIYPNSTSFKFDPEFVKIKKKLYKIDHWKILNTRDLKTAFYKWLFAPEPQGVKLFYIADILERSGLIKLAIKAYYAILVHFPKAVGWTYWHTPWYIGKTALYRLKHLLKENPQFNLKLEGAFIKVINGYDNEIRNDIFIVNPGKLKKVSFLEKVMKKFSCGKKRKLGKIVKKIGKEKVVLVKYESDDWQLLVEGKPFIIKGITYSPTRVGESPDEGTLQNWTTQDLNHNGIIDSPFEAWVDKNRNNKWDEGEEKVGDFQLMKDMGVNAIRVYHHPFKLNKKIFRQLYEKYGIYIILGDFLGKYAIGSGANWEEGTDYDNPQHKENMLKSVKEMVLEFKDEPYVLMWLLGNENVYGLGCNADKKPESFFRFANEAALLIKSLDPYKRPVAIASGDLLYLDIFAKEGTDIDIFGTNSYRGKYGFLDIWEEVKDVADKPVMITEYGAPSYAKRYTLEEAEEYQAQYHRACWQDIICNSTGFGAGNAIGGIAFEWLDEWWKAYEPSYHDKKGLFAGPFLDGYMHEEWLGICSQGDGKNSPFLRQLKKVYFTYQELWKKN
;
A
#
# COMPACT_ATOMS: atom_id res chain seq x y z
N MET A 1 -17.63 -32.44 43.42
CA MET A 1 -18.91 -33.14 43.13
C MET A 1 -18.66 -34.00 41.90
N ILE A 2 -18.04 -35.19 42.00
CA ILE A 2 -18.56 -36.49 42.48
C ILE A 2 -19.79 -36.96 41.70
N TYR A 3 -19.58 -37.99 40.85
CA TYR A 3 -20.32 -39.26 40.61
C TYR A 3 -19.86 -39.75 39.21
N ARG A 4 -19.00 -40.74 38.97
CA ARG A 4 -18.66 -42.10 39.50
C ARG A 4 -19.66 -43.21 39.14
N LEU A 5 -19.05 -44.34 38.70
CA LEU A 5 -19.51 -45.74 38.58
C LEU A 5 -20.01 -46.16 37.17
N GLN A 6 -19.67 -47.30 36.56
CA GLN A 6 -18.91 -48.52 36.91
C GLN A 6 -18.72 -49.32 35.58
N THR A 7 -17.50 -49.66 35.14
CA THR A 7 -16.75 -50.94 35.25
C THR A 7 -17.28 -52.20 34.52
N THR A 8 -16.36 -52.79 33.75
CA THR A 8 -16.04 -54.25 33.52
C THR A 8 -17.01 -55.12 32.71
N ASP A 9 -16.62 -56.19 32.01
CA ASP A 9 -15.42 -56.66 31.28
C ASP A 9 -15.75 -58.08 30.74
N TYR A 10 -15.07 -58.50 29.68
CA TYR A 10 -14.79 -59.88 29.23
C TYR A 10 -15.86 -60.86 28.67
N ARG A 11 -15.56 -61.25 27.41
CA ARG A 11 -15.65 -62.57 26.75
C ARG A 11 -17.03 -63.11 26.35
N TRP A 12 -17.23 -63.24 25.03
CA TRP A 12 -17.42 -64.55 24.38
C TRP A 12 -17.15 -64.45 22.86
N LYS A 13 -16.44 -65.49 22.36
CA LYS A 13 -16.39 -65.99 20.96
C LYS A 13 -15.39 -65.34 20.00
N ILE A 14 -14.14 -65.76 20.22
CA ILE A 14 -13.25 -66.21 19.13
C ILE A 14 -13.99 -67.29 18.33
N ILE A 15 -14.37 -66.98 17.09
CA ILE A 15 -14.43 -67.81 15.88
C ILE A 15 -14.66 -66.77 14.77
N CYS A 16 -13.58 -66.34 14.10
CA CYS A 16 -13.51 -65.64 12.79
C CYS A 16 -12.13 -64.97 12.61
N VAL A 17 -11.03 -65.72 12.81
CA VAL A 17 -9.65 -65.17 12.72
C VAL A 17 -8.96 -65.49 11.39
N PHE A 18 -9.62 -66.04 10.36
CA PHE A 18 -8.90 -66.40 9.12
C PHE A 18 -9.55 -66.02 7.79
N LEU A 19 -10.43 -65.00 7.75
CA LEU A 19 -11.00 -64.50 6.49
C LEU A 19 -11.30 -62.99 6.53
N SER A 20 -10.36 -62.20 7.06
CA SER A 20 -10.44 -60.72 7.07
C SER A 20 -9.11 -60.03 6.73
N ALA A 21 -8.09 -60.82 6.36
CA ALA A 21 -6.74 -60.30 6.09
C ALA A 21 -6.49 -59.96 4.61
N VAL A 22 -7.46 -60.13 3.71
CA VAL A 22 -7.33 -59.76 2.30
C VAL A 22 -8.69 -59.29 1.77
N CYS A 23 -9.05 -58.03 2.04
CA CYS A 23 -9.96 -57.21 1.22
C CYS A 23 -10.08 -55.81 1.84
N GLY A 24 -9.47 -54.81 1.21
CA GLY A 24 -9.87 -53.41 1.42
C GLY A 24 -8.88 -52.44 2.06
N LEU A 25 -7.57 -52.61 1.85
CA LEU A 25 -6.70 -51.43 1.69
C LEU A 25 -7.26 -50.59 0.52
N LEU A 26 -7.29 -49.26 0.69
CA LEU A 26 -7.81 -48.19 -0.20
C LEU A 26 -9.14 -47.54 0.24
N SER A 27 -9.16 -46.94 1.43
CA SER A 27 -9.89 -45.68 1.59
C SER A 27 -9.04 -44.56 0.98
N VAL A 28 -9.16 -44.37 -0.34
CA VAL A 28 -8.67 -43.16 -1.00
C VAL A 28 -9.46 -42.00 -0.40
N PHE A 29 -8.81 -41.12 0.35
CA PHE A 29 -9.39 -39.81 0.69
C PHE A 29 -9.73 -39.13 -0.63
N ALA A 30 -11.02 -39.00 -0.97
CA ALA A 30 -11.44 -38.22 -2.12
C ALA A 30 -10.95 -36.78 -1.90
N GLN A 31 -10.03 -36.32 -2.75
CA GLN A 31 -9.49 -34.98 -2.69
C GLN A 31 -10.50 -34.02 -3.32
N ASP A 32 -10.91 -32.99 -2.59
CA ASP A 32 -11.80 -31.94 -3.10
C ASP A 32 -11.18 -31.22 -4.31
N SER A 33 -12.00 -30.65 -5.21
CA SER A 33 -11.54 -29.98 -6.43
C SER A 33 -10.53 -28.87 -6.14
N SER A 34 -10.67 -28.19 -4.99
CA SER A 34 -9.78 -27.12 -4.56
C SER A 34 -8.34 -27.58 -4.34
N PHE A 35 -8.11 -28.85 -3.96
CA PHE A 35 -6.77 -29.42 -3.81
C PHE A 35 -5.97 -29.36 -5.12
N TYR A 36 -6.63 -29.63 -6.24
CA TYR A 36 -5.96 -29.68 -7.54
C TYR A 36 -5.54 -28.30 -8.03
N VAL A 37 -6.39 -27.29 -7.82
CA VAL A 37 -6.08 -25.89 -8.13
C VAL A 37 -4.85 -25.42 -7.34
N LYS A 38 -4.88 -25.66 -6.03
CA LYS A 38 -3.83 -25.35 -5.06
C LYS A 38 -2.47 -25.91 -5.49
N LYS A 39 -2.44 -27.22 -5.70
CA LYS A 39 -1.24 -27.93 -6.15
C LYS A 39 -0.81 -27.51 -7.57
N GLY A 40 -1.76 -27.21 -8.45
CA GLY A 40 -1.50 -26.71 -9.80
C GLY A 40 -0.76 -25.38 -9.81
N TRP A 41 -1.21 -24.39 -9.03
CA TRP A 41 -0.53 -23.09 -8.90
C TRP A 41 0.88 -23.23 -8.33
N THR A 42 1.04 -24.03 -7.27
CA THR A 42 2.35 -24.29 -6.64
C THR A 42 3.34 -24.88 -7.65
N LEU A 43 2.95 -25.95 -8.35
CA LEU A 43 3.80 -26.60 -9.35
C LEU A 43 4.10 -25.69 -10.56
N LEU A 44 3.16 -24.83 -10.94
CA LEU A 44 3.34 -23.87 -12.02
C LEU A 44 4.38 -22.81 -11.65
N GLY A 45 4.34 -22.29 -10.42
CA GLY A 45 5.37 -21.38 -9.89
C GLY A 45 6.74 -22.03 -9.80
N GLU A 46 6.80 -23.31 -9.42
CA GLU A 46 8.03 -24.13 -9.43
C GLU A 46 8.47 -24.58 -10.83
N ARG A 47 7.71 -24.24 -11.88
CA ARG A 47 7.95 -24.63 -13.28
C ARG A 47 8.03 -26.14 -13.51
N LYS A 48 7.38 -26.95 -12.68
CA LYS A 48 7.27 -28.42 -12.82
C LYS A 48 6.15 -28.78 -13.79
N PHE A 49 6.30 -28.39 -15.06
CA PHE A 49 5.23 -28.42 -16.07
C PHE A 49 4.54 -29.79 -16.24
N GLU A 50 5.30 -30.88 -16.25
CA GLU A 50 4.70 -32.21 -16.41
C GLU A 50 3.82 -32.59 -15.20
N GLU A 51 4.21 -32.19 -13.99
CA GLU A 51 3.39 -32.38 -12.80
C GLU A 51 2.16 -31.45 -12.79
N VAL A 52 2.29 -30.23 -13.33
CA VAL A 52 1.15 -29.33 -13.56
C VAL A 52 0.11 -30.01 -14.43
N TYR A 53 0.52 -30.56 -15.58
CA TYR A 53 -0.42 -31.22 -16.50
C TYR A 53 -1.11 -32.40 -15.83
N GLN A 54 -0.34 -33.24 -15.13
CA GLN A 54 -0.89 -34.39 -14.41
C GLN A 54 -1.91 -33.98 -13.35
N ILE A 55 -1.65 -32.93 -12.57
CA ILE A 55 -2.57 -32.51 -11.51
C ILE A 55 -3.82 -31.84 -12.08
N THR A 56 -3.67 -30.97 -13.09
CA THR A 56 -4.81 -30.30 -13.72
C THR A 56 -5.68 -31.29 -14.50
N ASP A 57 -5.09 -32.27 -15.19
CA ASP A 57 -5.85 -33.25 -15.96
C ASP A 57 -6.63 -34.20 -15.05
N LYS A 58 -6.08 -34.56 -13.88
CA LYS A 58 -6.83 -35.32 -12.87
C LYS A 58 -8.06 -34.56 -12.39
N CYS A 59 -7.93 -33.26 -12.09
CA CYS A 59 -9.08 -32.44 -11.71
C CYS A 59 -10.15 -32.39 -12.81
N ILE A 60 -9.73 -32.14 -14.05
CA ILE A 60 -10.64 -32.03 -15.20
C ILE A 60 -11.34 -33.37 -15.44
N GLN A 61 -10.62 -34.50 -15.31
CA GLN A 61 -11.17 -35.83 -15.47
C GLN A 61 -12.17 -36.20 -14.38
N GLU A 62 -11.87 -35.88 -13.12
CA GLU A 62 -12.69 -36.25 -11.97
C GLU A 62 -13.93 -35.36 -11.83
N PHE A 63 -13.77 -34.04 -12.01
CA PHE A 63 -14.82 -33.06 -11.71
C PHE A 63 -15.45 -32.40 -12.95
N GLY A 64 -14.90 -32.60 -14.15
CA GLY A 64 -15.32 -31.89 -15.36
C GLY A 64 -16.80 -32.05 -15.72
N LYS A 65 -17.38 -33.24 -15.51
CA LYS A 65 -18.81 -33.47 -15.79
C LYS A 65 -19.73 -32.66 -14.89
N GLU A 66 -19.38 -32.54 -13.62
CA GLU A 66 -20.13 -31.73 -12.66
C GLU A 66 -19.96 -30.23 -12.96
N ALA A 67 -18.73 -29.80 -13.23
CA ALA A 67 -18.40 -28.44 -13.61
C ALA A 67 -19.20 -27.98 -14.85
N GLU A 68 -19.27 -28.80 -15.91
CA GLU A 68 -20.04 -28.47 -17.11
C GLU A 68 -21.54 -28.38 -16.84
N LYS A 69 -22.09 -29.26 -15.99
CA LYS A 69 -23.49 -29.18 -15.56
C LYS A 69 -23.76 -27.86 -14.84
N LEU A 70 -22.91 -27.48 -13.88
CA LEU A 70 -23.02 -26.22 -13.15
C LEU A 70 -22.92 -25.01 -14.08
N SER A 71 -21.95 -25.01 -15.00
CA SER A 71 -21.76 -23.94 -16.01
C SER A 71 -23.02 -23.74 -16.86
N SER A 72 -23.67 -24.82 -17.28
CA SER A 72 -24.89 -24.76 -18.10
C SER A 72 -26.09 -24.11 -17.38
N THR A 73 -26.05 -23.99 -16.05
CA THR A 73 -27.13 -23.35 -15.27
C THR A 73 -26.99 -21.83 -15.17
N LEU A 74 -25.87 -21.28 -15.62
CA LEU A 74 -25.53 -19.86 -15.48
C LEU A 74 -25.71 -19.11 -16.80
N SER A 75 -26.30 -17.92 -16.72
CA SER A 75 -26.34 -16.93 -17.79
C SER A 75 -25.55 -15.66 -17.44
N ASP A 76 -24.99 -15.60 -16.23
CA ASP A 76 -24.16 -14.54 -15.68
C ASP A 76 -23.30 -15.14 -14.55
N PHE A 77 -22.41 -14.36 -13.95
CA PHE A 77 -21.63 -14.77 -12.77
C PHE A 77 -22.53 -15.34 -11.66
N PRO A 78 -22.04 -16.34 -10.89
CA PRO A 78 -22.71 -16.81 -9.69
C PRO A 78 -23.23 -15.64 -8.82
N PRO A 79 -24.47 -15.69 -8.31
CA PRO A 79 -24.99 -14.66 -7.42
C PRO A 79 -24.10 -14.49 -6.19
N LYS A 80 -23.99 -13.25 -5.70
CA LYS A 80 -23.29 -12.93 -4.45
C LYS A 80 -23.78 -13.86 -3.31
N ASP A 81 -22.84 -14.36 -2.52
CA ASP A 81 -23.01 -15.30 -1.40
C ASP A 81 -23.38 -16.75 -1.80
N LYS A 82 -23.33 -17.08 -3.09
CA LYS A 82 -23.55 -18.45 -3.61
C LYS A 82 -22.34 -19.01 -4.35
N GLU A 83 -21.19 -18.33 -4.31
CA GLU A 83 -19.96 -18.69 -5.01
C GLU A 83 -19.49 -20.11 -4.62
N SER A 84 -19.63 -20.48 -3.34
CA SER A 84 -19.29 -21.81 -2.82
C SER A 84 -20.06 -22.94 -3.50
N LYS A 85 -21.29 -22.68 -3.99
CA LYS A 85 -22.08 -23.67 -4.72
C LYS A 85 -21.55 -23.98 -6.12
N TYR A 86 -20.70 -23.10 -6.65
CA TYR A 86 -20.08 -23.21 -7.97
C TYR A 86 -18.59 -23.48 -7.87
N GLN A 87 -18.08 -23.83 -6.68
CA GLN A 87 -16.67 -24.05 -6.42
C GLN A 87 -16.06 -25.08 -7.37
N VAL A 88 -16.69 -26.24 -7.55
CA VAL A 88 -16.21 -27.29 -8.46
C VAL A 88 -16.06 -26.79 -9.90
N MET A 89 -17.02 -25.99 -10.39
CA MET A 89 -16.95 -25.37 -11.72
C MET A 89 -15.79 -24.38 -11.82
N ASN A 90 -15.64 -23.52 -10.81
CA ASN A 90 -14.57 -22.53 -10.75
C ASN A 90 -13.21 -23.23 -10.71
N ASP A 91 -13.05 -24.28 -9.89
CA ASP A 91 -11.80 -25.01 -9.72
C ASP A 91 -11.38 -25.74 -11.01
N VAL A 92 -12.32 -26.38 -11.71
CA VAL A 92 -12.04 -26.99 -13.01
C VAL A 92 -11.64 -25.94 -14.05
N ALA A 93 -12.34 -24.81 -14.10
CA ALA A 93 -11.99 -23.72 -15.01
C ALA A 93 -10.59 -23.16 -14.71
N ILE A 94 -10.24 -23.01 -13.43
CA ILE A 94 -8.90 -22.60 -13.00
C ILE A 94 -7.86 -23.65 -13.40
N CYS A 95 -8.13 -24.96 -13.26
CA CYS A 95 -7.21 -26.00 -13.70
C CYS A 95 -6.95 -25.96 -15.22
N TYR A 96 -7.96 -25.67 -16.04
CA TYR A 96 -7.75 -25.40 -17.46
C TYR A 96 -6.85 -24.18 -17.68
N PHE A 97 -7.08 -23.10 -16.94
CA PHE A 97 -6.27 -21.88 -17.03
C PHE A 97 -4.80 -22.14 -16.64
N ILE A 98 -4.55 -22.78 -15.50
CA ILE A 98 -3.21 -23.18 -15.04
C ILE A 98 -2.51 -24.04 -16.09
N LYS A 99 -3.22 -25.02 -16.66
CA LYS A 99 -2.69 -25.88 -17.72
C LYS A 99 -2.30 -25.07 -18.95
N ALA A 100 -3.16 -24.16 -19.39
CA ALA A 100 -2.89 -23.29 -20.54
C ALA A 100 -1.69 -22.37 -20.31
N GLU A 101 -1.56 -21.79 -19.12
CA GLU A 101 -0.41 -21.00 -18.70
C GLU A 101 0.87 -21.84 -18.65
N GLY A 102 0.81 -23.07 -18.12
CA GLY A 102 1.95 -24.01 -18.13
C GLY A 102 2.42 -24.34 -19.54
N LEU A 103 1.49 -24.66 -20.44
CA LEU A 103 1.78 -24.91 -21.86
C LEU A 103 2.41 -23.69 -22.53
N MET A 104 1.88 -22.50 -22.26
CA MET A 104 2.41 -21.23 -22.77
C MET A 104 3.85 -21.01 -22.28
N ARG A 105 4.11 -21.17 -20.98
CA ARG A 105 5.44 -20.99 -20.36
C ARG A 105 6.45 -22.04 -20.81
N GLN A 106 6.01 -23.23 -21.22
CA GLN A 106 6.85 -24.28 -21.82
C GLN A 106 7.08 -24.08 -23.33
N GLY A 107 6.47 -23.05 -23.95
CA GLY A 107 6.59 -22.77 -25.39
C GLY A 107 5.67 -23.61 -26.29
N LYS A 108 4.72 -24.38 -25.71
CA LYS A 108 3.72 -25.16 -26.45
C LYS A 108 2.52 -24.30 -26.84
N ILE A 109 2.78 -23.30 -27.69
CA ILE A 109 1.85 -22.19 -27.97
C ILE A 109 0.50 -22.65 -28.54
N GLU A 110 0.48 -23.57 -29.50
CA GLU A 110 -0.78 -24.01 -30.12
C GLU A 110 -1.66 -24.83 -29.15
N GLU A 111 -1.04 -25.63 -28.29
CA GLU A 111 -1.73 -26.36 -27.23
C GLU A 111 -2.29 -25.38 -26.17
N ALA A 112 -1.52 -24.36 -25.81
CA ALA A 112 -1.97 -23.30 -24.90
C ALA A 112 -3.19 -22.55 -25.46
N LYS A 113 -3.12 -22.09 -26.72
CA LYS A 113 -4.24 -21.42 -27.41
C LYS A 113 -5.50 -22.28 -27.41
N LYS A 114 -5.35 -23.58 -27.73
CA LYS A 114 -6.47 -24.53 -27.71
C LYS A 114 -7.10 -24.63 -26.31
N THR A 115 -6.27 -24.73 -25.28
CA THR A 115 -6.71 -24.86 -23.88
C THR A 115 -7.39 -23.57 -23.38
N PHE A 116 -6.86 -22.38 -23.72
CA PHE A 116 -7.52 -21.10 -23.44
C PHE A 116 -8.88 -20.99 -24.14
N LYS A 117 -8.98 -21.34 -25.43
CA LYS A 117 -10.25 -21.36 -26.16
C LYS A 117 -11.27 -22.30 -25.52
N GLU A 118 -10.81 -23.43 -24.98
CA GLU A 118 -11.68 -24.39 -24.31
C GLU A 118 -12.28 -23.84 -23.01
N VAL A 119 -11.46 -23.24 -22.12
CA VAL A 119 -11.98 -22.66 -20.87
C VAL A 119 -12.92 -21.48 -21.12
N ILE A 120 -12.59 -20.60 -22.07
CA ILE A 120 -13.44 -19.46 -22.48
C ILE A 120 -14.82 -19.95 -22.91
N LYS A 121 -14.87 -21.03 -23.69
CA LYS A 121 -16.11 -21.60 -24.22
C LYS A 121 -16.91 -22.36 -23.16
N LYS A 122 -16.26 -23.19 -22.36
CA LYS A 122 -16.94 -24.10 -21.42
C LYS A 122 -17.38 -23.41 -20.13
N TYR A 123 -16.63 -22.40 -19.68
CA TYR A 123 -16.80 -21.79 -18.36
C TYR A 123 -16.82 -20.26 -18.42
N PRO A 124 -17.72 -19.63 -19.20
CA PRO A 124 -17.70 -18.19 -19.44
C PRO A 124 -17.96 -17.34 -18.20
N TYR A 125 -18.56 -17.92 -17.15
CA TYR A 125 -18.93 -17.26 -15.90
C TYR A 125 -18.15 -17.78 -14.68
N ALA A 126 -17.08 -18.56 -14.92
CA ALA A 126 -16.21 -19.00 -13.83
C ALA A 126 -15.40 -17.84 -13.27
N GLN A 127 -15.23 -17.87 -11.95
CA GLN A 127 -14.53 -16.85 -11.19
C GLN A 127 -13.62 -17.48 -10.14
N ALA A 128 -12.48 -16.88 -9.91
CA ALA A 128 -11.45 -17.36 -9.00
C ALA A 128 -11.21 -16.34 -7.90
N PHE A 129 -11.10 -16.80 -6.66
CA PHE A 129 -10.81 -15.93 -5.52
C PHE A 129 -9.30 -15.67 -5.45
N ASP A 130 -8.92 -14.40 -5.48
CA ASP A 130 -7.57 -13.95 -5.17
C ASP A 130 -7.42 -13.84 -3.65
N PRO A 131 -6.38 -14.43 -3.03
CA PRO A 131 -6.10 -14.29 -1.59
C PRO A 131 -5.99 -12.83 -1.11
N ARG A 132 -5.77 -11.88 -2.02
CA ARG A 132 -5.78 -10.44 -1.76
C ARG A 132 -7.21 -9.85 -1.62
N GLY A 133 -8.26 -10.65 -1.78
CA GLY A 133 -9.63 -10.31 -1.35
C GLY A 133 -10.64 -9.99 -2.45
N TRP A 134 -10.35 -10.31 -3.72
CA TRP A 134 -11.29 -10.09 -4.83
C TRP A 134 -11.46 -11.34 -5.69
N TYR A 135 -12.57 -11.42 -6.43
CA TYR A 135 -12.76 -12.42 -7.48
C TYR A 135 -12.31 -11.89 -8.84
N TRP A 136 -11.70 -12.74 -9.67
CA TRP A 136 -11.37 -12.43 -11.05
C TRP A 136 -12.03 -13.42 -12.02
N SER A 137 -12.34 -12.94 -13.24
CA SER A 137 -12.95 -13.75 -14.29
C SER A 137 -11.90 -14.62 -14.98
N VAL A 138 -12.11 -15.95 -14.95
CA VAL A 138 -11.21 -16.90 -15.63
C VAL A 138 -11.25 -16.68 -17.14
N LYS A 139 -12.45 -16.41 -17.68
CA LYS A 139 -12.65 -16.10 -19.10
C LYS A 139 -11.86 -14.86 -19.52
N GLU A 140 -12.01 -13.75 -18.80
CA GLU A 140 -11.35 -12.48 -19.14
C GLU A 140 -9.82 -12.67 -19.20
N LYS A 141 -9.25 -13.34 -18.20
CA LYS A 141 -7.80 -13.63 -18.17
C LYS A 141 -7.37 -14.56 -19.31
N ALA A 142 -8.15 -15.60 -19.58
CA ALA A 142 -7.89 -16.50 -20.71
C ALA A 142 -7.96 -15.76 -22.06
N GLU A 143 -8.89 -14.82 -22.24
CA GLU A 143 -9.00 -13.99 -23.45
C GLU A 143 -7.81 -13.06 -23.62
N ILE A 144 -7.30 -12.49 -22.53
CA ILE A 144 -6.09 -11.66 -22.55
C ILE A 144 -4.87 -12.50 -22.97
N SER A 145 -4.64 -13.64 -22.31
CA SER A 145 -3.55 -14.56 -22.67
C SER A 145 -3.69 -15.05 -24.11
N LEU A 146 -4.90 -15.38 -24.56
CA LEU A 146 -5.15 -15.82 -25.93
C LEU A 146 -4.87 -14.73 -26.97
N LYS A 147 -5.36 -13.51 -26.76
CA LYS A 147 -5.09 -12.37 -27.66
C LYS A 147 -3.60 -12.09 -27.79
N LYS A 148 -2.85 -12.17 -26.67
CA LYS A 148 -1.38 -12.06 -26.67
C LYS A 148 -0.75 -13.12 -27.57
N LEU A 149 -1.15 -14.38 -27.42
CA LEU A 149 -0.62 -15.49 -28.21
C LEU A 149 -0.98 -15.40 -29.70
N GLU A 150 -2.13 -14.83 -30.04
CA GLU A 150 -2.56 -14.64 -31.43
C GLU A 150 -1.87 -13.44 -32.09
N ALA A 151 -1.67 -12.34 -31.38
CA ALA A 151 -1.04 -11.13 -31.90
C ALA A 151 0.50 -11.14 -31.82
N GLY A 152 1.08 -12.04 -31.02
CA GLY A 152 2.53 -12.07 -30.73
C GLY A 152 3.01 -10.88 -29.89
N ARG A 153 2.09 -10.03 -29.41
CA ARG A 153 2.33 -8.84 -28.59
C ARG A 153 1.13 -8.56 -27.72
N ILE A 154 1.31 -7.73 -26.70
CA ILE A 154 0.19 -7.20 -25.91
C ILE A 154 -0.51 -6.12 -26.71
N ILE A 155 -1.84 -6.21 -26.77
CA ILE A 155 -2.69 -5.22 -27.43
C ILE A 155 -3.16 -4.25 -26.34
N GLU A 156 -2.66 -3.02 -26.39
CA GLU A 156 -3.13 -1.94 -25.52
C GLU A 156 -4.55 -1.51 -25.90
N GLU A 157 -5.37 -1.12 -24.92
CA GLU A 157 -6.65 -0.48 -25.19
C GLU A 157 -6.43 0.85 -25.92
N GLU A 158 -7.29 1.17 -26.90
CA GLU A 158 -7.26 2.49 -27.53
C GLU A 158 -7.60 3.58 -26.51
N GLU A 159 -6.79 4.65 -26.50
CA GLU A 159 -7.06 5.80 -25.65
C GLU A 159 -8.28 6.58 -26.18
N GLU A 160 -9.35 6.60 -25.39
CA GLU A 160 -10.53 7.42 -25.67
C GLU A 160 -10.20 8.92 -25.66
N GLU A 161 -10.96 9.70 -26.42
CA GLU A 161 -10.86 11.16 -26.42
C GLU A 161 -11.02 11.75 -25.00
N VAL A 162 -10.03 12.55 -24.59
CA VAL A 162 -9.96 13.10 -23.24
C VAL A 162 -10.70 14.45 -23.18
N ILE A 163 -11.88 14.45 -22.56
CA ILE A 163 -12.59 15.69 -22.24
C ILE A 163 -11.97 16.32 -20.99
N ILE A 164 -11.46 17.55 -21.12
CA ILE A 164 -10.86 18.30 -20.02
C ILE A 164 -11.72 19.54 -19.72
N THR A 165 -12.30 19.60 -18.53
CA THR A 165 -13.08 20.77 -18.07
C THR A 165 -12.73 21.13 -16.64
N LYS A 166 -13.03 22.38 -16.25
CA LYS A 166 -12.96 22.85 -14.86
C LYS A 166 -14.34 23.28 -14.41
N VAL A 167 -14.59 23.17 -13.10
CA VAL A 167 -15.80 23.74 -12.50
C VAL A 167 -15.78 25.25 -12.67
N LYS A 168 -16.91 25.80 -13.13
CA LYS A 168 -17.20 27.23 -13.14
C LYS A 168 -18.38 27.45 -12.22
N LEU A 169 -18.21 28.34 -11.25
CA LEU A 169 -19.20 28.53 -10.21
C LEU A 169 -20.36 29.40 -10.70
N TYR A 170 -21.58 28.99 -10.36
CA TYR A 170 -22.79 29.79 -10.45
C TYR A 170 -22.98 30.65 -9.19
N ASP A 171 -22.61 30.12 -8.03
CA ASP A 171 -22.77 30.77 -6.72
C ASP A 171 -21.54 30.49 -5.83
N GLU A 172 -20.68 31.49 -5.66
CA GLU A 172 -19.46 31.38 -4.84
C GLU A 172 -19.73 31.45 -3.31
N GLY A 173 -20.94 31.87 -2.92
CA GLY A 173 -21.32 32.22 -1.56
C GLY A 173 -20.77 33.58 -1.09
N GLU A 174 -21.48 34.20 -0.14
CA GLU A 174 -21.27 35.60 0.26
C GLU A 174 -20.14 35.81 1.28
N GLU A 175 -19.61 34.77 1.92
CA GLU A 175 -18.62 34.90 3.01
C GLU A 175 -17.39 33.98 2.84
N PHE A 176 -16.17 34.50 3.08
CA PHE A 176 -14.96 33.68 3.18
C PHE A 176 -13.92 34.24 4.18
N PRO A 177 -13.43 33.43 5.14
CA PRO A 177 -13.96 32.13 5.55
C PRO A 177 -15.33 32.29 6.23
N ILE A 178 -16.15 31.23 6.25
CA ILE A 178 -17.47 31.25 6.91
C ILE A 178 -17.27 31.32 8.43
N ASP A 179 -17.93 32.26 9.09
CA ASP A 179 -18.02 32.33 10.55
C ASP A 179 -19.29 31.64 11.04
N TYR A 180 -19.17 30.34 11.30
CA TYR A 180 -20.29 29.51 11.77
C TYR A 180 -20.92 30.02 13.08
N THR A 181 -20.25 30.84 13.88
CA THR A 181 -20.88 31.39 15.10
C THR A 181 -22.00 32.40 14.80
N LYS A 182 -22.07 32.94 13.58
CA LYS A 182 -23.15 33.82 13.13
C LYS A 182 -24.45 33.08 12.80
N TYR A 183 -24.35 31.81 12.40
CA TYR A 183 -25.47 31.07 11.83
C TYR A 183 -25.94 29.89 12.69
N GLY A 184 -25.28 29.64 13.81
CA GLY A 184 -25.58 28.50 14.65
C GLY A 184 -24.74 28.43 15.91
N GLU A 185 -24.87 27.31 16.60
CA GLU A 185 -24.29 27.09 17.93
C GLU A 185 -23.49 25.79 17.98
N PHE A 186 -22.27 25.86 18.52
CA PHE A 186 -21.45 24.70 18.82
C PHE A 186 -21.75 24.17 20.21
N VAL A 187 -22.12 22.89 20.30
CA VAL A 187 -22.44 22.22 21.57
C VAL A 187 -21.47 21.07 21.80
N GLY A 188 -20.95 20.93 23.02
CA GLY A 188 -20.09 19.80 23.40
C GLY A 188 -18.73 19.75 22.71
N VAL A 189 -18.15 20.91 22.35
CA VAL A 189 -16.84 21.01 21.72
C VAL A 189 -15.76 20.32 22.55
N GLY A 190 -14.94 19.49 21.89
CA GLY A 190 -13.89 18.70 22.55
C GLY A 190 -14.41 17.47 23.28
N THR A 191 -15.65 17.04 23.04
CA THR A 191 -16.27 15.87 23.69
C THR A 191 -16.93 14.93 22.68
N LYS A 192 -17.31 13.73 23.14
CA LYS A 192 -18.10 12.78 22.32
C LYS A 192 -19.48 13.31 21.91
N ASN A 193 -20.00 14.29 22.64
CA ASN A 193 -21.32 14.88 22.44
C ASN A 193 -21.30 16.08 21.48
N TYR A 194 -20.19 16.31 20.77
CA TYR A 194 -20.08 17.39 19.81
C TYR A 194 -21.22 17.36 18.77
N LYS A 195 -21.83 18.53 18.56
CA LYS A 195 -22.74 18.84 17.46
C LYS A 195 -22.74 20.33 17.14
N TYR A 196 -23.02 20.68 15.89
CA TYR A 196 -23.33 22.04 15.49
C TYR A 196 -24.82 22.16 15.15
N ILE A 197 -25.50 23.11 15.77
CA ILE A 197 -26.94 23.37 15.59
C ILE A 197 -27.10 24.60 14.72
N ILE A 198 -27.64 24.42 13.51
CA ILE A 198 -27.95 25.55 12.61
C ILE A 198 -29.16 26.32 13.17
N LYS A 199 -29.01 27.63 13.33
CA LYS A 199 -30.07 28.57 13.75
C LYS A 199 -30.57 29.44 12.59
N ASP A 200 -29.70 29.76 11.65
CA ASP A 200 -30.03 30.48 10.41
C ASP A 200 -29.61 29.66 9.18
N PRO A 201 -30.46 28.73 8.72
CA PRO A 201 -30.13 27.89 7.57
C PRO A 201 -30.07 28.68 6.25
N ILE A 202 -30.83 29.77 6.12
CA ILE A 202 -30.88 30.58 4.90
C ILE A 202 -29.60 31.41 4.79
N GLY A 203 -29.20 32.10 5.86
CA GLY A 203 -27.95 32.85 5.89
C GLY A 203 -26.73 31.95 5.72
N LEU A 204 -26.71 30.78 6.36
CA LEU A 204 -25.61 29.83 6.19
C LEU A 204 -25.52 29.30 4.75
N SER A 205 -26.66 29.01 4.12
CA SER A 205 -26.71 28.59 2.72
C SER A 205 -26.14 29.66 1.79
N LYS A 206 -26.47 30.93 2.01
CA LYS A 206 -25.92 32.06 1.22
C LYS A 206 -24.43 32.26 1.46
N ALA A 207 -23.94 32.11 2.70
CA ALA A 207 -22.52 32.22 3.02
C ALA A 207 -21.68 31.10 2.38
N ALA A 208 -22.23 29.88 2.35
CA ALA A 208 -21.56 28.67 1.89
C ALA A 208 -21.23 28.70 0.39
N GLY A 209 -22.21 29.01 -0.46
CA GLY A 209 -22.10 28.87 -1.92
C GLY A 209 -22.44 27.46 -2.39
N GLU A 210 -22.51 27.25 -3.71
CA GLU A 210 -23.08 26.03 -4.28
C GLU A 210 -22.30 24.75 -3.94
N GLY A 211 -23.05 23.69 -3.64
CA GLY A 211 -22.49 22.38 -3.34
C GLY A 211 -21.88 22.25 -1.94
N ILE A 212 -21.78 23.35 -1.18
CA ILE A 212 -21.30 23.35 0.20
C ILE A 212 -22.52 23.33 1.12
N TYR A 213 -22.61 22.29 1.95
CA TYR A 213 -23.71 22.15 2.90
C TYR A 213 -23.84 23.39 3.81
N PRO A 214 -25.05 23.93 4.03
CA PRO A 214 -26.36 23.38 3.66
C PRO A 214 -26.88 23.80 2.27
N ASN A 215 -26.11 24.54 1.46
CA ASN A 215 -26.55 24.97 0.13
C ASN A 215 -26.50 23.82 -0.90
N SER A 216 -27.61 23.10 -1.00
CA SER A 216 -27.82 22.01 -1.95
C SER A 216 -28.78 22.37 -3.08
N THR A 217 -29.00 23.66 -3.35
CA THR A 217 -30.03 24.10 -4.31
C THR A 217 -29.59 25.16 -5.30
N SER A 218 -28.62 26.03 -5.00
CA SER A 218 -28.27 27.14 -5.90
C SER A 218 -27.77 26.66 -7.27
N PHE A 219 -27.02 25.55 -7.32
CA PHE A 219 -26.57 24.92 -8.56
C PHE A 219 -27.70 24.53 -9.53
N LYS A 220 -28.93 24.35 -9.04
CA LYS A 220 -30.09 23.98 -9.88
C LYS A 220 -30.48 25.09 -10.84
N PHE A 221 -30.08 26.33 -10.55
CA PHE A 221 -30.29 27.49 -11.40
C PHE A 221 -29.15 27.71 -12.40
N ASP A 222 -28.06 26.92 -12.35
CA ASP A 222 -27.00 26.96 -13.35
C ASP A 222 -27.53 26.46 -14.71
N PRO A 223 -27.51 27.29 -15.78
CA PRO A 223 -27.93 26.87 -17.11
C PRO A 223 -27.17 25.64 -17.65
N GLU A 224 -25.89 25.47 -17.30
CA GLU A 224 -25.07 24.33 -17.68
C GLU A 224 -25.55 23.04 -17.00
N PHE A 225 -25.88 23.10 -15.70
CA PHE A 225 -26.48 21.97 -15.00
C PHE A 225 -27.79 21.56 -15.69
N VAL A 226 -28.66 22.54 -16.00
CA VAL A 226 -29.95 22.29 -16.66
C VAL A 226 -29.78 21.59 -18.02
N LYS A 227 -28.73 21.93 -18.79
CA LYS A 227 -28.41 21.30 -20.08
C LYS A 227 -27.99 19.83 -19.92
N ILE A 228 -27.17 19.51 -18.91
CA ILE A 228 -26.58 18.17 -18.80
C ILE A 228 -27.31 17.22 -17.83
N LYS A 229 -28.24 17.72 -16.99
CA LYS A 229 -28.88 16.94 -15.91
C LYS A 229 -29.43 15.57 -16.33
N LYS A 230 -30.03 15.48 -17.53
CA LYS A 230 -30.59 14.21 -18.06
C LYS A 230 -29.49 13.17 -18.33
N LYS A 231 -28.31 13.61 -18.78
CA LYS A 231 -27.17 12.73 -19.06
C LYS A 231 -26.56 12.18 -17.76
N LEU A 232 -26.51 13.01 -16.71
CA LEU A 232 -25.88 12.64 -15.44
C LEU A 232 -26.53 11.42 -14.74
N TYR A 233 -27.83 11.17 -14.95
CA TYR A 233 -28.51 9.98 -14.38
C TYR A 233 -27.97 8.66 -14.92
N LYS A 234 -27.38 8.65 -16.12
CA LYS A 234 -26.81 7.45 -16.75
C LYS A 234 -25.36 7.20 -16.37
N ILE A 235 -24.71 8.19 -15.72
CA ILE A 235 -23.30 8.15 -15.37
C ILE A 235 -23.17 7.61 -13.94
N ASP A 236 -22.28 6.65 -13.73
CA ASP A 236 -21.88 6.20 -12.40
C ASP A 236 -20.94 7.25 -11.76
N HIS A 237 -21.19 7.64 -10.50
CA HIS A 237 -20.42 8.73 -9.86
C HIS A 237 -18.98 8.34 -9.55
N TRP A 238 -18.71 7.06 -9.27
CA TRP A 238 -17.35 6.56 -9.02
C TRP A 238 -16.53 6.52 -10.32
N LYS A 239 -17.13 6.11 -11.45
CA LYS A 239 -16.46 6.12 -12.77
C LYS A 239 -16.04 7.51 -13.24
N ILE A 240 -16.72 8.56 -12.80
CA ILE A 240 -16.41 9.95 -13.18
C ILE A 240 -15.63 10.70 -12.11
N LEU A 241 -15.33 10.12 -10.95
CA LEU A 241 -14.64 10.84 -9.87
C LEU A 241 -13.24 11.34 -10.29
N ASN A 242 -12.44 10.46 -10.89
CA ASN A 242 -11.05 10.76 -11.26
C ASN A 242 -10.89 11.22 -12.72
N THR A 243 -11.99 11.53 -13.40
CA THR A 243 -11.97 12.08 -14.76
C THR A 243 -11.29 13.46 -14.83
N ARG A 244 -10.97 13.89 -16.05
CA ARG A 244 -10.53 15.27 -16.35
C ARG A 244 -11.71 16.21 -16.71
N ASP A 245 -12.91 15.68 -16.95
CA ASP A 245 -14.16 16.45 -17.04
C ASP A 245 -14.72 16.81 -15.65
N LEU A 246 -14.00 17.68 -14.93
CA LEU A 246 -14.31 18.04 -13.54
C LEU A 246 -15.67 18.74 -13.40
N LYS A 247 -16.13 19.45 -14.44
CA LYS A 247 -17.46 20.08 -14.45
C LYS A 247 -18.58 19.03 -14.34
N THR A 248 -18.53 18.00 -15.18
CA THR A 248 -19.54 16.92 -15.15
C THR A 248 -19.42 16.10 -13.86
N ALA A 249 -18.19 15.84 -13.40
CA ALA A 249 -17.95 15.18 -12.12
C ALA A 249 -18.59 15.96 -10.96
N PHE A 250 -18.34 17.27 -10.87
CA PHE A 250 -18.91 18.15 -9.83
C PHE A 250 -20.43 18.03 -9.80
N TYR A 251 -21.10 18.24 -10.94
CA TYR A 251 -22.55 18.13 -11.01
C TYR A 251 -23.08 16.76 -10.62
N LYS A 252 -22.43 15.68 -11.07
CA LYS A 252 -22.82 14.31 -10.70
C LYS A 252 -22.70 14.10 -9.19
N TRP A 253 -21.63 14.60 -8.57
CA TRP A 253 -21.36 14.44 -7.15
C TRP A 253 -22.32 15.24 -6.26
N LEU A 254 -22.90 16.36 -6.72
CA LEU A 254 -23.89 17.13 -5.95
C LEU A 254 -25.11 16.31 -5.49
N PHE A 255 -25.47 15.27 -6.24
CA PHE A 255 -26.60 14.38 -5.94
C PHE A 255 -26.21 12.89 -5.93
N ALA A 256 -24.92 12.59 -5.74
CA ALA A 256 -24.48 11.21 -5.54
C ALA A 256 -25.19 10.58 -4.31
N PRO A 257 -25.58 9.29 -4.38
CA PRO A 257 -26.29 8.59 -3.31
C PRO A 257 -25.33 8.16 -2.18
N GLU A 258 -24.45 9.06 -1.73
CA GLU A 258 -23.42 8.82 -0.73
C GLU A 258 -23.74 9.55 0.59
N PRO A 259 -23.23 9.07 1.74
CA PRO A 259 -23.32 9.82 2.99
C PRO A 259 -22.83 11.26 2.82
N GLN A 260 -23.52 12.21 3.45
CA GLN A 260 -23.31 13.64 3.18
C GLN A 260 -21.85 14.11 3.38
N GLY A 261 -21.14 13.55 4.38
CA GLY A 261 -19.71 13.84 4.59
C GLY A 261 -18.82 13.33 3.46
N VAL A 262 -19.03 12.09 2.99
CA VAL A 262 -18.30 11.48 1.86
C VAL A 262 -18.54 12.28 0.58
N LYS A 263 -19.81 12.59 0.30
CA LYS A 263 -20.19 13.42 -0.86
C LYS A 263 -19.50 14.78 -0.82
N LEU A 264 -19.54 15.46 0.33
CA LEU A 264 -18.91 16.77 0.48
C LEU A 264 -17.39 16.72 0.38
N PHE A 265 -16.76 15.61 0.79
CA PHE A 265 -15.32 15.41 0.63
C PHE A 265 -14.92 15.39 -0.85
N TYR A 266 -15.61 14.60 -1.67
CA TYR A 266 -15.29 14.54 -3.09
C TYR A 266 -15.70 15.80 -3.85
N ILE A 267 -16.75 16.51 -3.41
CA ILE A 267 -17.02 17.87 -3.89
C ILE A 267 -15.82 18.79 -3.59
N ALA A 268 -15.27 18.75 -2.38
CA ALA A 268 -14.09 19.53 -2.01
C ALA A 268 -12.86 19.17 -2.86
N ASP A 269 -12.64 17.88 -3.12
CA ASP A 269 -11.55 17.38 -3.97
C ASP A 269 -11.69 17.86 -5.44
N ILE A 270 -12.89 17.77 -6.02
CA ILE A 270 -13.16 18.24 -7.38
C ILE A 270 -12.98 19.76 -7.50
N LEU A 271 -13.40 20.51 -6.49
CA LEU A 271 -13.21 21.96 -6.42
C LEU A 271 -11.71 22.31 -6.32
N GLU A 272 -10.96 21.58 -5.49
CA GLU A 272 -9.50 21.71 -5.38
C GLU A 272 -8.81 21.44 -6.72
N ARG A 273 -9.12 20.32 -7.38
CA ARG A 273 -8.57 19.95 -8.69
C ARG A 273 -8.98 20.94 -9.80
N SER A 274 -10.10 21.64 -9.63
CA SER A 274 -10.52 22.74 -10.51
C SER A 274 -9.77 24.06 -10.25
N GLY A 275 -8.99 24.15 -9.17
CA GLY A 275 -8.30 25.36 -8.74
C GLY A 275 -9.16 26.32 -7.90
N LEU A 276 -10.37 25.91 -7.49
CA LEU A 276 -11.31 26.71 -6.70
C LEU A 276 -11.03 26.58 -5.19
N ILE A 277 -9.80 26.94 -4.80
CA ILE A 277 -9.26 26.62 -3.47
C ILE A 277 -10.07 27.24 -2.32
N LYS A 278 -10.65 28.45 -2.50
CA LYS A 278 -11.50 29.06 -1.46
C LYS A 278 -12.71 28.18 -1.14
N LEU A 279 -13.37 27.63 -2.16
CA LEU A 279 -14.53 26.77 -1.96
C LEU A 279 -14.13 25.38 -1.47
N ALA A 280 -12.99 24.83 -1.92
CA ALA A 280 -12.45 23.62 -1.33
C ALA A 280 -12.20 23.78 0.18
N ILE A 281 -11.61 24.92 0.61
CA ILE A 281 -11.44 25.26 2.04
C ILE A 281 -12.79 25.32 2.77
N LYS A 282 -13.80 25.99 2.19
CA LYS A 282 -15.15 26.03 2.78
C LYS A 282 -15.74 24.63 2.92
N ALA A 283 -15.62 23.79 1.88
CA ALA A 283 -16.16 22.43 1.84
C ALA A 283 -15.48 21.51 2.88
N TYR A 284 -14.13 21.48 2.94
CA TYR A 284 -13.43 20.72 3.97
C TYR A 284 -13.77 21.21 5.37
N TYR A 285 -13.85 22.53 5.59
CA TYR A 285 -14.22 23.06 6.90
C TYR A 285 -15.68 22.75 7.29
N ALA A 286 -16.60 22.74 6.32
CA ALA A 286 -17.99 22.31 6.52
C ALA A 286 -18.08 20.84 6.95
N ILE A 287 -17.18 19.96 6.47
CA ILE A 287 -17.09 18.57 6.95
C ILE A 287 -16.72 18.54 8.44
N LEU A 288 -15.72 19.32 8.87
CA LEU A 288 -15.32 19.40 10.28
C LEU A 288 -16.48 19.87 11.17
N VAL A 289 -17.27 20.84 10.70
CA VAL A 289 -18.37 21.41 11.47
C VAL A 289 -19.58 20.48 11.53
N HIS A 290 -20.01 19.95 10.37
CA HIS A 290 -21.29 19.25 10.25
C HIS A 290 -21.18 17.72 10.24
N PHE A 291 -20.11 17.17 9.68
CA PHE A 291 -19.95 15.73 9.44
C PHE A 291 -18.62 15.16 9.97
N PRO A 292 -18.13 15.56 11.17
CA PRO A 292 -16.82 15.13 11.66
C PRO A 292 -16.75 13.63 11.98
N LYS A 293 -17.91 12.98 12.15
CA LYS A 293 -18.06 11.55 12.44
C LYS A 293 -18.38 10.72 11.19
N ALA A 294 -18.34 11.32 9.99
CA ALA A 294 -18.62 10.59 8.77
C ALA A 294 -17.50 9.59 8.48
N VAL A 295 -17.89 8.37 8.10
CA VAL A 295 -17.01 7.28 7.73
C VAL A 295 -17.32 6.90 6.28
N GLY A 296 -16.27 6.82 5.46
CA GLY A 296 -16.29 6.16 4.15
C GLY A 296 -15.53 4.84 4.22
N TRP A 297 -15.33 4.21 3.08
CA TRP A 297 -14.62 2.92 2.99
C TRP A 297 -13.52 3.00 1.94
N THR A 298 -12.37 2.42 2.25
CA THR A 298 -11.27 2.28 1.28
C THR A 298 -11.53 1.13 0.29
N TYR A 299 -10.64 0.97 -0.68
CA TYR A 299 -10.66 -0.17 -1.62
C TYR A 299 -10.62 -1.52 -0.88
N TRP A 300 -9.84 -1.62 0.19
CA TRP A 300 -9.71 -2.82 1.04
C TRP A 300 -10.82 -2.95 2.08
N HIS A 301 -11.88 -2.13 1.98
CA HIS A 301 -12.99 -2.08 2.93
C HIS A 301 -12.58 -1.78 4.37
N THR A 302 -11.51 -0.99 4.56
CA THR A 302 -11.15 -0.45 5.87
C THR A 302 -11.85 0.89 6.12
N PRO A 303 -12.17 1.23 7.39
CA PRO A 303 -12.80 2.50 7.72
C PRO A 303 -11.95 3.70 7.28
N TRP A 304 -12.59 4.64 6.58
CA TRP A 304 -11.97 5.90 6.18
C TRP A 304 -12.65 7.07 6.90
N TYR A 305 -11.99 7.61 7.91
CA TYR A 305 -12.51 8.69 8.75
C TYR A 305 -12.49 10.05 8.03
N ILE A 306 -13.58 10.37 7.33
CA ILE A 306 -13.71 11.55 6.45
C ILE A 306 -13.38 12.85 7.18
N GLY A 307 -13.85 13.01 8.42
CA GLY A 307 -13.58 14.20 9.23
C GLY A 307 -12.07 14.40 9.47
N LYS A 308 -11.36 13.34 9.86
CA LYS A 308 -9.91 13.37 10.05
C LYS A 308 -9.21 13.70 8.75
N THR A 309 -9.51 13.01 7.65
CA THR A 309 -8.88 13.31 6.36
C THR A 309 -9.14 14.75 5.93
N ALA A 310 -10.38 15.25 6.03
CA ALA A 310 -10.71 16.63 5.71
C ALA A 310 -9.93 17.65 6.56
N LEU A 311 -9.67 17.36 7.83
CA LEU A 311 -8.87 18.22 8.72
C LEU A 311 -7.46 18.40 8.17
N TYR A 312 -6.81 17.32 7.75
CA TYR A 312 -5.44 17.40 7.23
C TYR A 312 -5.39 17.93 5.80
N ARG A 313 -6.39 17.65 4.94
CA ARG A 313 -6.52 18.31 3.62
C ARG A 313 -6.67 19.82 3.78
N LEU A 314 -7.48 20.27 4.76
CA LEU A 314 -7.63 21.69 5.08
C LEU A 314 -6.32 22.31 5.60
N LYS A 315 -5.62 21.66 6.55
CA LYS A 315 -4.30 22.12 7.03
C LYS A 315 -3.30 22.25 5.87
N HIS A 316 -3.25 21.27 4.98
CA HIS A 316 -2.39 21.29 3.79
C HIS A 316 -2.73 22.46 2.87
N LEU A 317 -4.01 22.65 2.49
CA LEU A 317 -4.41 23.76 1.64
C LEU A 317 -4.06 25.12 2.22
N LEU A 318 -4.22 25.32 3.53
CA LEU A 318 -3.85 26.57 4.20
C LEU A 318 -2.34 26.81 4.22
N LYS A 319 -1.53 25.75 4.23
CA LYS A 319 -0.07 25.81 4.15
C LYS A 319 0.39 26.18 2.73
N GLU A 320 -0.12 25.49 1.71
CA GLU A 320 0.23 25.71 0.31
C GLU A 320 -0.34 27.00 -0.27
N ASN A 321 -1.35 27.59 0.39
CA ASN A 321 -1.98 28.83 -0.04
C ASN A 321 -1.84 29.96 1.01
N PRO A 322 -0.62 30.42 1.31
CA PRO A 322 -0.38 31.44 2.32
C PRO A 322 -1.03 32.79 1.98
N GLN A 323 -1.35 33.05 0.70
CA GLN A 323 -2.02 34.26 0.22
C GLN A 323 -3.40 34.49 0.87
N PHE A 324 -4.08 33.42 1.33
CA PHE A 324 -5.35 33.57 2.04
C PHE A 324 -5.19 34.13 3.45
N ASN A 325 -3.97 34.17 4.00
CA ASN A 325 -3.67 34.67 5.34
C ASN A 325 -4.54 34.02 6.43
N LEU A 326 -4.85 32.73 6.30
CA LEU A 326 -5.64 31.96 7.26
C LEU A 326 -4.79 30.92 7.99
N LYS A 327 -5.20 30.59 9.22
CA LYS A 327 -4.76 29.43 9.99
C LYS A 327 -5.97 28.75 10.62
N LEU A 328 -5.90 27.43 10.78
CA LEU A 328 -6.88 26.65 11.53
C LEU A 328 -6.36 26.46 12.95
N GLU A 329 -7.09 26.97 13.95
CA GLU A 329 -6.67 26.96 15.35
C GLU A 329 -7.55 26.02 16.19
N GLY A 330 -6.92 25.17 17.00
CA GLY A 330 -7.59 24.30 17.97
C GLY A 330 -8.36 23.10 17.39
N ALA A 331 -8.27 22.87 16.08
CA ALA A 331 -9.00 21.77 15.44
C ALA A 331 -8.34 20.41 15.70
N PHE A 332 -9.13 19.43 16.14
CA PHE A 332 -8.74 18.03 16.25
C PHE A 332 -9.98 17.12 16.14
N ILE A 333 -9.77 15.92 15.61
CA ILE A 333 -10.76 14.85 15.59
C ILE A 333 -10.03 13.58 16.03
N LYS A 334 -10.35 13.10 17.24
CA LYS A 334 -9.81 11.83 17.75
C LYS A 334 -10.87 10.74 17.59
N VAL A 335 -10.45 9.55 17.16
CA VAL A 335 -11.30 8.37 17.07
C VAL A 335 -10.72 7.33 18.01
N ILE A 336 -11.34 7.19 19.17
CA ILE A 336 -10.96 6.15 20.14
C ILE A 336 -11.49 4.82 19.60
N ASN A 337 -10.66 3.77 19.65
CA ASN A 337 -10.87 2.45 19.03
C ASN A 337 -10.74 2.40 17.50
N GLY A 338 -10.32 3.49 16.85
CA GLY A 338 -10.29 3.58 15.38
C GLY A 338 -9.07 2.96 14.70
N TYR A 339 -8.48 1.90 15.26
CA TYR A 339 -7.34 1.17 14.68
C TYR A 339 -7.73 -0.22 14.16
N ASP A 340 -9.01 -0.59 14.21
CA ASP A 340 -9.56 -1.81 13.64
C ASP A 340 -10.65 -1.50 12.59
N ASN A 341 -11.36 -2.53 12.12
CA ASN A 341 -12.43 -2.37 11.13
C ASN A 341 -13.84 -2.27 11.76
N GLU A 342 -13.98 -2.28 13.10
CA GLU A 342 -15.25 -2.31 13.84
C GLU A 342 -15.72 -0.90 14.23
N ILE A 343 -16.33 -0.20 13.28
CA ILE A 343 -16.76 1.19 13.48
C ILE A 343 -17.87 1.38 14.53
N ARG A 344 -18.53 0.33 15.02
CA ARG A 344 -19.61 0.46 16.02
C ARG A 344 -19.09 0.78 17.41
N ASN A 345 -17.83 0.44 17.70
CA ASN A 345 -17.19 0.72 18.99
C ASN A 345 -16.48 2.10 19.00
N ASP A 346 -16.43 2.79 17.86
CA ASP A 346 -15.70 4.04 17.68
C ASP A 346 -16.29 5.20 18.49
N ILE A 347 -15.43 5.94 19.18
CA ILE A 347 -15.82 7.15 19.91
C ILE A 347 -15.08 8.37 19.36
N PHE A 348 -15.85 9.25 18.73
CA PHE A 348 -15.33 10.50 18.15
C PHE A 348 -15.29 11.63 19.18
N ILE A 349 -14.11 12.15 19.50
CA ILE A 349 -13.92 13.40 20.26
C ILE A 349 -13.56 14.51 19.29
N VAL A 350 -14.44 15.50 19.17
CA VAL A 350 -14.38 16.48 18.07
C VAL A 350 -14.23 17.91 18.59
N ASN A 351 -13.22 18.60 18.08
CA ASN A 351 -13.16 20.05 18.07
C ASN A 351 -12.94 20.52 16.62
N PRO A 352 -13.92 21.17 15.96
CA PRO A 352 -13.77 21.63 14.59
C PRO A 352 -12.74 22.78 14.46
N GLY A 353 -12.35 23.40 15.56
CA GLY A 353 -11.48 24.57 15.60
C GLY A 353 -12.09 25.79 14.91
N LYS A 354 -11.25 26.81 14.68
CA LYS A 354 -11.65 28.07 14.06
C LYS A 354 -10.64 28.52 13.00
N LEU A 355 -11.13 28.91 11.83
CA LEU A 355 -10.33 29.62 10.83
C LEU A 355 -10.14 31.07 11.27
N LYS A 356 -8.89 31.49 11.46
CA LYS A 356 -8.54 32.86 11.85
C LYS A 356 -7.56 33.49 10.88
N LYS A 357 -7.61 34.82 10.77
CA LYS A 357 -6.58 35.59 10.07
C LYS A 357 -5.25 35.48 10.81
N VAL A 358 -4.19 35.25 10.05
CA VAL A 358 -2.81 35.18 10.55
C VAL A 358 -2.35 36.59 10.91
N SER A 359 -1.78 36.75 12.11
CA SER A 359 -1.26 38.03 12.60
C SER A 359 0.00 38.47 11.85
N PHE A 360 0.37 39.75 11.95
CA PHE A 360 1.59 40.27 11.29
C PHE A 360 2.87 39.53 11.72
N LEU A 361 3.03 39.24 13.02
CA LEU A 361 4.15 38.49 13.57
C LEU A 361 4.23 37.05 13.03
N GLU A 362 3.08 36.38 12.87
CA GLU A 362 3.03 35.04 12.29
C GLU A 362 3.34 35.03 10.80
N LYS A 363 2.99 36.09 10.04
CA LYS A 363 3.38 36.22 8.63
C LYS A 363 4.89 36.28 8.47
N VAL A 364 5.60 36.91 9.40
CA VAL A 364 7.08 36.96 9.41
C VAL A 364 7.67 35.59 9.78
N MET A 365 7.07 34.88 10.75
CA MET A 365 7.52 33.54 11.16
C MET A 365 7.22 32.43 10.13
N LYS A 366 6.22 32.61 9.25
CA LYS A 366 5.93 31.70 8.11
C LYS A 366 7.06 31.58 7.09
N LYS A 367 8.14 32.38 7.18
CA LYS A 367 9.36 32.17 6.38
C LYS A 367 10.04 30.82 6.65
N PHE A 368 9.77 30.18 7.79
CA PHE A 368 10.27 28.84 8.09
C PHE A 368 9.22 27.79 7.70
N SER A 369 9.56 26.87 6.79
CA SER A 369 8.64 25.88 6.19
C SER A 369 7.92 24.99 7.21
N CYS A 370 8.54 24.72 8.37
CA CYS A 370 8.01 23.89 9.45
C CYS A 370 7.79 24.66 10.77
N GLY A 371 7.82 26.00 10.73
CA GLY A 371 7.75 26.85 11.92
C GLY A 371 9.08 26.96 12.68
N LYS A 372 9.03 27.49 13.92
CA LYS A 372 10.22 27.71 14.75
C LYS A 372 10.58 26.42 15.50
N LYS A 373 11.84 26.00 15.39
CA LYS A 373 12.36 24.83 16.12
C LYS A 373 12.22 25.03 17.63
N ARG A 374 11.59 24.08 18.33
CA ARG A 374 11.45 24.12 19.80
C ARG A 374 12.76 23.73 20.50
N LYS A 375 12.94 24.20 21.74
CA LYS A 375 14.07 23.79 22.59
C LYS A 375 13.84 22.35 23.05
N LEU A 376 14.87 21.51 22.93
CA LEU A 376 14.77 20.09 23.22
C LEU A 376 14.94 19.75 24.71
N GLY A 377 15.77 20.51 25.43
CA GLY A 377 16.17 20.14 26.79
C GLY A 377 17.19 19.00 26.79
N LYS A 378 17.32 18.30 27.92
CA LYS A 378 18.28 17.20 28.10
C LYS A 378 17.76 15.88 27.48
N ILE A 379 18.67 14.94 27.24
CA ILE A 379 18.30 13.57 26.86
C ILE A 379 17.81 12.83 28.11
N VAL A 380 16.58 12.31 28.07
CA VAL A 380 15.93 11.56 29.16
C VAL A 380 15.90 10.05 28.92
N LYS A 381 16.04 9.60 27.67
CA LYS A 381 16.08 8.18 27.31
C LYS A 381 17.09 7.94 26.18
N LYS A 382 17.79 6.82 26.24
CA LYS A 382 18.67 6.32 25.18
C LYS A 382 18.37 4.85 24.90
N ILE A 383 18.29 4.48 23.63
CA ILE A 383 18.12 3.10 23.16
C ILE A 383 19.24 2.82 22.15
N GLY A 384 19.92 1.69 22.32
CA GLY A 384 21.09 1.31 21.54
C GLY A 384 22.41 1.75 22.14
N LYS A 385 23.52 1.29 21.54
CA LYS A 385 24.88 1.59 21.98
C LYS A 385 25.72 2.15 20.83
N GLU A 386 26.76 2.87 21.22
CA GLU A 386 27.85 3.30 20.34
C GLU A 386 27.37 4.04 19.08
N LYS A 387 27.38 3.35 17.94
CA LYS A 387 27.23 3.93 16.61
C LYS A 387 25.81 4.36 16.30
N VAL A 388 24.79 3.59 16.69
CA VAL A 388 23.39 3.89 16.35
C VAL A 388 22.56 3.97 17.62
N VAL A 389 22.04 5.15 17.92
CA VAL A 389 21.35 5.43 19.17
C VAL A 389 20.09 6.24 18.90
N LEU A 390 18.95 5.78 19.42
CA LEU A 390 17.75 6.60 19.54
C LEU A 390 17.79 7.35 20.87
N VAL A 391 17.48 8.63 20.84
CA VAL A 391 17.39 9.46 22.04
C VAL A 391 16.01 10.10 22.14
N LYS A 392 15.53 10.22 23.38
CA LYS A 392 14.35 11.01 23.71
C LYS A 392 14.76 12.20 24.56
N TYR A 393 14.22 13.37 24.27
CA TYR A 393 14.50 14.62 24.98
C TYR A 393 13.39 14.97 26.00
N GLU A 394 13.67 15.88 26.93
CA GLU A 394 12.68 16.45 27.87
C GLU A 394 11.48 17.10 27.16
N SER A 395 11.68 17.58 25.93
CA SER A 395 10.61 18.10 25.07
C SER A 395 9.70 17.02 24.46
N ASP A 396 9.91 15.76 24.83
CA ASP A 396 9.18 14.60 24.29
C ASP A 396 9.46 14.34 22.80
N ASP A 397 10.58 14.88 22.30
CA ASP A 397 11.08 14.65 20.95
C ASP A 397 11.96 13.40 20.90
N TRP A 398 11.81 12.62 19.83
CA TRP A 398 12.70 11.54 19.48
C TRP A 398 13.70 11.96 18.40
N GLN A 399 14.90 11.39 18.43
CA GLN A 399 15.92 11.61 17.42
C GLN A 399 16.78 10.37 17.23
N LEU A 400 17.08 10.03 15.98
CA LEU A 400 18.10 9.05 15.64
C LEU A 400 19.46 9.73 15.56
N LEU A 401 20.44 9.16 16.24
CA LEU A 401 21.84 9.55 16.17
C LEU A 401 22.65 8.43 15.54
N VAL A 402 23.49 8.78 14.56
CA VAL A 402 24.50 7.89 13.98
C VAL A 402 25.86 8.53 14.21
N GLU A 403 26.77 7.80 14.85
CA GLU A 403 28.10 8.29 15.28
C GLU A 403 27.99 9.58 16.12
N GLY A 404 26.98 9.64 17.00
CA GLY A 404 26.71 10.78 17.87
C GLY A 404 26.12 12.02 17.16
N LYS A 405 25.88 11.96 15.84
CA LYS A 405 25.31 13.06 15.05
C LYS A 405 23.86 12.81 14.71
N PRO A 406 22.99 13.85 14.68
CA PRO A 406 21.64 13.73 14.16
C PRO A 406 21.62 13.08 12.78
N PHE A 407 20.75 12.08 12.62
CA PHE A 407 20.62 11.33 11.39
C PHE A 407 19.14 11.21 11.03
N ILE A 408 18.78 11.72 9.85
CA ILE A 408 17.47 11.48 9.24
C ILE A 408 17.66 10.46 8.13
N ILE A 409 16.83 9.42 8.12
CA ILE A 409 16.88 8.36 7.12
C ILE A 409 16.36 8.91 5.79
N LYS A 410 17.27 9.01 4.82
CA LYS A 410 17.04 9.32 3.40
C LYS A 410 17.08 7.98 2.67
N GLY A 411 16.05 7.18 2.91
CA GLY A 411 16.01 5.77 2.58
C GLY A 411 15.41 5.51 1.20
N ILE A 412 15.77 4.37 0.62
CA ILE A 412 15.12 3.84 -0.58
C ILE A 412 15.04 2.31 -0.53
N THR A 413 13.94 1.75 -1.04
CA THR A 413 13.86 0.30 -1.28
C THR A 413 14.67 -0.05 -2.52
N TYR A 414 15.57 -1.04 -2.40
CA TYR A 414 16.50 -1.41 -3.46
C TYR A 414 16.47 -2.91 -3.74
N SER A 415 15.84 -3.27 -4.85
CA SER A 415 15.89 -4.58 -5.49
C SER A 415 15.76 -4.37 -7.00
N PRO A 416 16.85 -4.08 -7.73
CA PRO A 416 16.78 -3.73 -9.15
C PRO A 416 16.41 -4.95 -10.00
N THR A 417 15.12 -5.27 -10.07
CA THR A 417 14.61 -6.44 -10.79
C THR A 417 14.71 -6.21 -12.29
N ARG A 418 15.37 -7.14 -12.97
CA ARG A 418 15.54 -7.10 -14.43
C ARG A 418 14.19 -7.33 -15.12
N VAL A 419 13.96 -6.65 -16.25
CA VAL A 419 12.81 -6.93 -17.11
C VAL A 419 12.79 -8.40 -17.52
N GLY A 420 11.63 -9.05 -17.37
CA GLY A 420 11.41 -10.48 -17.61
C GLY A 420 11.60 -11.36 -16.36
N GLU A 421 12.14 -10.83 -15.26
CA GLU A 421 12.25 -11.55 -14.00
C GLU A 421 11.01 -11.32 -13.11
N SER A 422 10.57 -12.36 -12.41
CA SER A 422 9.42 -12.30 -11.51
C SER A 422 9.55 -13.34 -10.38
N PRO A 423 9.22 -12.96 -9.13
CA PRO A 423 9.05 -13.94 -8.06
C PRO A 423 7.90 -14.91 -8.34
N ASP A 424 6.81 -14.44 -8.95
CA ASP A 424 5.61 -15.25 -9.27
C ASP A 424 5.89 -16.31 -10.35
N GLU A 425 6.90 -16.09 -11.18
CA GLU A 425 7.32 -17.03 -12.23
C GLU A 425 8.57 -17.86 -11.85
N GLY A 426 9.13 -17.64 -10.66
CA GLY A 426 10.36 -18.29 -10.21
C GLY A 426 11.60 -17.92 -11.04
N THR A 427 11.56 -16.79 -11.75
CA THR A 427 12.64 -16.32 -12.64
C THR A 427 13.51 -15.24 -11.99
N LEU A 428 13.10 -14.72 -10.82
CA LEU A 428 13.83 -13.69 -10.09
C LEU A 428 15.26 -14.14 -9.74
N GLN A 429 16.25 -13.29 -10.04
CA GLN A 429 17.64 -13.55 -9.70
C GLN A 429 18.11 -12.72 -8.50
N ASN A 430 19.17 -13.18 -7.85
CA ASN A 430 19.83 -12.43 -6.78
C ASN A 430 20.67 -11.29 -7.37
N TRP A 431 20.13 -10.08 -7.32
CA TRP A 431 20.81 -8.88 -7.82
C TRP A 431 22.18 -8.63 -7.16
N THR A 432 22.42 -9.13 -5.93
CA THR A 432 23.70 -8.94 -5.22
C THR A 432 24.84 -9.79 -5.78
N THR A 433 24.54 -10.66 -6.75
CA THR A 433 25.50 -11.54 -7.43
C THR A 433 25.30 -11.57 -8.95
N GLN A 434 24.38 -10.77 -9.48
CA GLN A 434 24.04 -10.77 -10.91
C GLN A 434 25.16 -10.12 -11.73
N ASP A 435 25.71 -10.90 -12.67
CA ASP A 435 26.77 -10.53 -13.63
C ASP A 435 26.43 -11.21 -14.96
N LEU A 436 25.52 -10.60 -15.72
CA LEU A 436 24.96 -11.13 -16.96
C LEU A 436 25.90 -10.97 -18.16
N ASN A 437 26.84 -10.04 -18.08
CA ASN A 437 27.83 -9.81 -19.13
C ASN A 437 29.14 -10.59 -18.88
N HIS A 438 29.24 -11.29 -17.75
CA HIS A 438 30.34 -12.16 -17.35
C HIS A 438 31.70 -11.47 -17.24
N ASN A 439 31.72 -10.20 -16.81
CA ASN A 439 32.95 -9.42 -16.67
C ASN A 439 33.50 -9.40 -15.22
N GLY A 440 32.83 -10.06 -14.27
CA GLY A 440 33.21 -10.11 -12.85
C GLY A 440 32.77 -8.89 -12.03
N ILE A 441 31.97 -7.99 -12.60
CA ILE A 441 31.38 -6.81 -11.97
C ILE A 441 29.87 -7.05 -11.83
N ILE A 442 29.30 -6.64 -10.70
CA ILE A 442 27.87 -6.80 -10.45
C ILE A 442 27.11 -5.70 -11.21
N ASP A 443 26.13 -6.11 -12.02
CA ASP A 443 25.51 -5.30 -13.08
C ASP A 443 24.89 -3.97 -12.57
N SER A 444 23.64 -3.98 -12.10
CA SER A 444 22.90 -2.76 -11.69
C SER A 444 23.66 -1.85 -10.71
N PRO A 445 24.31 -2.36 -9.64
CA PRO A 445 25.02 -1.53 -8.67
C PRO A 445 26.16 -0.69 -9.23
N PHE A 446 26.91 -1.21 -10.22
CA PHE A 446 28.17 -0.61 -10.68
C PHE A 446 28.18 -0.25 -12.18
N GLU A 447 27.35 -0.88 -13.01
CA GLU A 447 27.43 -0.76 -14.47
C GLU A 447 26.23 -0.09 -15.13
N ALA A 448 25.21 0.29 -14.35
CA ALA A 448 24.07 1.03 -14.89
C ALA A 448 24.50 2.37 -15.51
N TRP A 449 23.95 2.73 -16.66
CA TRP A 449 24.19 4.01 -17.36
C TRP A 449 22.89 4.79 -17.51
N VAL A 450 23.00 6.11 -17.64
CA VAL A 450 21.85 7.01 -17.75
C VAL A 450 21.60 7.36 -19.20
N ASP A 451 20.41 6.99 -19.70
CA ASP A 451 19.87 7.40 -21.00
C ASP A 451 19.36 8.84 -20.88
N LYS A 452 20.21 9.79 -21.26
CA LYS A 452 20.00 11.23 -21.03
C LYS A 452 18.94 11.81 -21.97
N ASN A 453 18.83 11.28 -23.18
CA ASN A 453 17.91 11.78 -24.22
C ASN A 453 16.65 10.91 -24.37
N ARG A 454 16.54 9.82 -23.58
CA ARG A 454 15.43 8.87 -23.54
C ARG A 454 15.21 8.13 -24.87
N ASN A 455 16.28 7.88 -25.63
CA ASN A 455 16.20 7.20 -26.93
C ASN A 455 16.37 5.66 -26.84
N ASN A 456 16.58 5.13 -25.63
CA ASN A 456 16.83 3.71 -25.33
C ASN A 456 18.11 3.13 -25.96
N LYS A 457 19.09 3.96 -26.28
CA LYS A 457 20.39 3.57 -26.84
C LYS A 457 21.50 4.11 -25.97
N TRP A 458 22.60 3.37 -25.93
CA TRP A 458 23.80 3.83 -25.24
C TRP A 458 24.59 4.75 -26.19
N ASP A 459 24.57 6.05 -25.92
CA ASP A 459 25.17 7.08 -26.76
C ASP A 459 26.58 7.51 -26.28
N GLU A 460 27.35 8.14 -27.18
CA GLU A 460 28.65 8.71 -26.83
C GLU A 460 28.51 9.78 -25.72
N GLY A 461 29.26 9.62 -24.62
CA GLY A 461 29.18 10.51 -23.45
C GLY A 461 28.21 10.06 -22.35
N GLU A 462 27.58 8.89 -22.50
CA GLU A 462 26.88 8.20 -21.42
C GLU A 462 27.82 7.19 -20.76
N GLU A 463 28.29 7.49 -19.56
CA GLU A 463 29.20 6.60 -18.84
C GLU A 463 28.42 5.57 -18.02
N LYS A 464 29.06 4.42 -17.74
CA LYS A 464 28.59 3.47 -16.73
C LYS A 464 28.86 4.08 -15.36
N VAL A 465 27.78 4.47 -14.67
CA VAL A 465 27.84 5.15 -13.37
C VAL A 465 27.53 4.19 -12.21
N GLY A 466 26.57 3.29 -12.42
CA GLY A 466 26.06 2.36 -11.42
C GLY A 466 25.03 2.99 -10.47
N ASP A 467 24.05 2.20 -10.06
CA ASP A 467 22.99 2.65 -9.14
C ASP A 467 23.56 3.21 -7.83
N PHE A 468 24.66 2.66 -7.31
CA PHE A 468 25.24 3.11 -6.05
C PHE A 468 25.75 4.55 -6.12
N GLN A 469 26.38 4.92 -7.23
CA GLN A 469 26.85 6.29 -7.44
C GLN A 469 25.67 7.23 -7.68
N LEU A 470 24.67 6.82 -8.48
CA LEU A 470 23.45 7.61 -8.67
C LEU A 470 22.70 7.86 -7.35
N MET A 471 22.57 6.84 -6.50
CA MET A 471 21.97 6.99 -5.16
C MET A 471 22.76 7.96 -4.27
N LYS A 472 24.09 7.88 -4.28
CA LYS A 472 24.95 8.84 -3.57
C LYS A 472 24.75 10.26 -4.09
N ASP A 473 24.68 10.44 -5.40
CA ASP A 473 24.50 11.76 -6.03
C ASP A 473 23.11 12.35 -5.79
N MET A 474 22.10 11.50 -5.58
CA MET A 474 20.76 11.89 -5.12
C MET A 474 20.73 12.26 -3.62
N GLY A 475 21.66 11.72 -2.83
CA GLY A 475 21.77 11.96 -1.38
C GLY A 475 21.17 10.85 -0.50
N VAL A 476 20.97 9.64 -1.04
CA VAL A 476 20.59 8.45 -0.27
C VAL A 476 21.63 8.20 0.81
N ASN A 477 21.19 7.86 2.03
CA ASN A 477 22.08 7.45 3.11
C ASN A 477 21.75 6.08 3.70
N ALA A 478 20.65 5.45 3.26
CA ALA A 478 20.29 4.09 3.64
C ALA A 478 19.49 3.39 2.54
N ILE A 479 19.67 2.08 2.40
CA ILE A 479 18.77 1.21 1.62
C ILE A 479 18.03 0.23 2.52
N ARG A 480 16.83 -0.15 2.11
CA ARG A 480 16.04 -1.22 2.74
C ARG A 480 16.15 -2.49 1.90
N VAL A 481 16.53 -3.59 2.55
CA VAL A 481 16.66 -4.92 1.93
C VAL A 481 16.18 -6.00 2.90
N TYR A 482 15.68 -7.11 2.37
CA TYR A 482 15.37 -8.30 3.14
C TYR A 482 16.45 -9.36 2.94
N HIS A 483 16.71 -10.18 3.97
CA HIS A 483 17.65 -11.31 3.87
C HIS A 483 17.09 -12.52 3.12
N HIS A 484 15.79 -12.50 2.84
CA HIS A 484 15.09 -13.44 1.97
C HIS A 484 14.86 -12.86 0.57
N PRO A 485 14.60 -13.71 -0.45
CA PRO A 485 14.72 -15.17 -0.44
C PRO A 485 16.14 -15.66 -0.73
N PHE A 486 17.06 -14.75 -1.10
CA PHE A 486 18.42 -15.10 -1.51
C PHE A 486 19.45 -14.71 -0.45
N LYS A 487 20.50 -15.52 -0.35
CA LYS A 487 21.67 -15.17 0.46
C LYS A 487 22.31 -13.88 -0.05
N LEU A 488 22.46 -12.89 0.82
CA LEU A 488 23.00 -11.59 0.44
C LEU A 488 24.53 -11.59 0.36
N ASN A 489 25.08 -10.90 -0.63
CA ASN A 489 26.52 -10.74 -0.80
C ASN A 489 27.10 -9.64 0.12
N LYS A 490 27.66 -10.03 1.28
CA LYS A 490 28.26 -9.07 2.24
C LYS A 490 29.32 -8.16 1.63
N LYS A 491 30.08 -8.61 0.63
CA LYS A 491 31.15 -7.82 0.00
C LYS A 491 30.58 -6.58 -0.69
N ILE A 492 29.43 -6.71 -1.36
CA ILE A 492 28.81 -5.57 -2.06
C ILE A 492 28.30 -4.52 -1.09
N PHE A 493 27.77 -4.95 0.06
CA PHE A 493 27.29 -4.05 1.10
C PHE A 493 28.42 -3.30 1.82
N ARG A 494 29.57 -3.95 2.04
CA ARG A 494 30.78 -3.25 2.50
C ARG A 494 31.22 -2.19 1.50
N GLN A 495 31.22 -2.52 0.20
CA GLN A 495 31.56 -1.55 -0.85
C GLN A 495 30.56 -0.37 -0.90
N LEU A 496 29.26 -0.66 -0.80
CA LEU A 496 28.20 0.35 -0.73
C LEU A 496 28.46 1.33 0.42
N TYR A 497 28.74 0.79 1.61
CA TYR A 497 28.98 1.58 2.80
C TYR A 497 30.31 2.35 2.74
N GLU A 498 31.42 1.69 2.41
CA GLU A 498 32.76 2.28 2.45
C GLU A 498 32.96 3.35 1.37
N LYS A 499 32.44 3.13 0.16
CA LYS A 499 32.64 4.05 -0.97
C LYS A 499 31.55 5.12 -1.07
N TYR A 500 30.32 4.79 -0.67
CA TYR A 500 29.16 5.64 -0.89
C TYR A 500 28.53 6.17 0.41
N GLY A 501 28.92 5.64 1.58
CA GLY A 501 28.40 6.09 2.87
C GLY A 501 26.95 5.68 3.12
N ILE A 502 26.46 4.66 2.40
CA ILE A 502 25.07 4.22 2.44
C ILE A 502 24.94 3.04 3.41
N TYR A 503 24.07 3.19 4.39
CA TYR A 503 23.74 2.18 5.38
C TYR A 503 22.69 1.17 4.89
N ILE A 504 22.47 0.11 5.67
CA ILE A 504 21.47 -0.91 5.39
C ILE A 504 20.49 -1.05 6.56
N ILE A 505 19.20 -0.95 6.23
CA ILE A 505 18.08 -1.41 7.06
C ILE A 505 17.79 -2.84 6.62
N LEU A 506 18.14 -3.81 7.47
CA LEU A 506 18.09 -5.23 7.12
C LEU A 506 16.86 -5.90 7.74
N GLY A 507 16.01 -6.47 6.88
CA GLY A 507 14.71 -6.98 7.27
C GLY A 507 14.53 -8.50 7.19
N ASP A 508 13.65 -9.00 8.05
CA ASP A 508 13.03 -10.33 7.97
C ASP A 508 11.52 -10.17 7.73
N PHE A 509 10.94 -10.95 6.83
CA PHE A 509 9.50 -10.89 6.50
C PHE A 509 8.60 -11.35 7.65
N LEU A 510 9.16 -12.04 8.65
CA LEU A 510 8.48 -12.51 9.84
C LEU A 510 7.21 -13.30 9.48
N GLY A 511 7.30 -14.21 8.50
CA GLY A 511 6.17 -15.02 8.07
C GLY A 511 5.20 -14.36 7.09
N LYS A 512 5.41 -13.10 6.70
CA LYS A 512 4.66 -12.51 5.58
C LYS A 512 4.88 -13.37 4.34
N TYR A 513 3.84 -13.57 3.53
CA TYR A 513 3.92 -14.39 2.32
C TYR A 513 4.30 -15.86 2.58
N ALA A 514 4.10 -16.35 3.82
CA ALA A 514 4.60 -17.63 4.31
C ALA A 514 6.14 -17.78 4.34
N ILE A 515 6.89 -16.69 4.11
CA ILE A 515 8.35 -16.71 4.07
C ILE A 515 8.93 -16.82 5.49
N GLY A 516 9.79 -17.82 5.69
CA GLY A 516 10.51 -18.06 6.95
C GLY A 516 9.75 -18.92 7.98
N SER A 517 8.43 -19.10 7.83
CA SER A 517 7.63 -19.94 8.73
C SER A 517 7.64 -21.43 8.35
N GLY A 518 7.92 -21.75 7.08
CA GLY A 518 7.78 -23.10 6.53
C GLY A 518 6.34 -23.50 6.23
N ALA A 519 5.38 -22.60 6.44
CA ALA A 519 4.01 -22.78 5.99
C ALA A 519 3.96 -22.75 4.45
N ASN A 520 2.98 -23.43 3.87
CA ASN A 520 2.61 -23.18 2.48
C ASN A 520 1.70 -21.94 2.38
N TRP A 521 1.49 -21.44 1.17
CA TRP A 521 0.72 -20.20 0.93
C TRP A 521 -0.74 -20.29 1.40
N GLU A 522 -1.35 -21.47 1.33
CA GLU A 522 -2.78 -21.68 1.64
C GLU A 522 -3.04 -21.75 3.14
N GLU A 523 -2.18 -22.45 3.88
CA GLU A 523 -2.19 -22.42 5.34
C GLU A 523 -1.88 -21.01 5.84
N GLY A 524 -0.89 -20.37 5.20
CA GLY A 524 -0.32 -19.11 5.65
C GLY A 524 0.40 -19.28 6.98
N THR A 525 1.20 -18.28 7.34
CA THR A 525 1.83 -18.26 8.66
C THR A 525 0.78 -18.09 9.76
N ASP A 526 0.69 -19.06 10.66
CA ASP A 526 -0.02 -18.94 11.95
C ASP A 526 0.93 -18.56 13.09
N TYR A 527 0.74 -17.37 13.68
CA TYR A 527 1.55 -16.88 14.81
C TYR A 527 1.27 -17.59 16.15
N ASP A 528 0.29 -18.48 16.23
CA ASP A 528 0.09 -19.37 17.39
C ASP A 528 0.74 -20.74 17.20
N ASN A 529 1.04 -21.14 15.96
CA ASN A 529 1.64 -22.44 15.66
C ASN A 529 3.10 -22.48 16.19
N PRO A 530 3.44 -23.41 17.12
CA PRO A 530 4.77 -23.48 17.70
C PRO A 530 5.89 -23.72 16.67
N GLN A 531 5.63 -24.54 15.64
CA GLN A 531 6.63 -24.85 14.62
C GLN A 531 6.92 -23.65 13.73
N HIS A 532 5.86 -22.92 13.32
CA HIS A 532 6.03 -21.69 12.53
C HIS A 532 6.83 -20.66 13.29
N LYS A 533 6.52 -20.45 14.57
CA LYS A 533 7.27 -19.54 15.44
C LYS A 533 8.73 -19.95 15.59
N GLU A 534 9.01 -21.23 15.83
CA GLU A 534 10.38 -21.74 15.92
C GLU A 534 11.16 -21.47 14.64
N ASN A 535 10.58 -21.77 13.48
CA ASN A 535 11.20 -21.54 12.18
C ASN A 535 11.50 -20.06 11.93
N MET A 536 10.53 -19.17 12.24
CA MET A 536 10.71 -17.74 12.08
C MET A 536 11.75 -17.17 13.04
N LEU A 537 11.76 -17.58 14.32
CA LEU A 537 12.80 -17.15 15.27
C LEU A 537 14.19 -17.66 14.88
N LYS A 538 14.27 -18.86 14.30
CA LYS A 538 15.51 -19.39 13.73
C LYS A 538 15.98 -18.53 12.55
N SER A 539 15.08 -18.16 11.63
CA SER A 539 15.42 -17.27 10.51
C SER A 539 15.94 -15.89 10.99
N VAL A 540 15.24 -15.27 11.94
CA VAL A 540 15.68 -14.01 12.57
C VAL A 540 17.05 -14.18 13.24
N LYS A 541 17.27 -15.27 13.97
CA LYS A 541 18.57 -15.56 14.61
C LYS A 541 19.69 -15.70 13.58
N GLU A 542 19.45 -16.38 12.48
CA GLU A 542 20.42 -16.58 11.39
C GLU A 542 20.80 -15.23 10.76
N MET A 543 19.81 -14.40 10.43
CA MET A 543 20.03 -13.03 9.93
C MET A 543 20.91 -12.22 10.91
N VAL A 544 20.56 -12.18 12.20
CA VAL A 544 21.33 -11.38 13.17
C VAL A 544 22.75 -11.92 13.32
N LEU A 545 22.93 -13.24 13.46
CA LEU A 545 24.25 -13.83 13.63
C LEU A 545 25.15 -13.61 12.41
N GLU A 546 24.60 -13.59 11.20
CA GLU A 546 25.36 -13.33 9.97
C GLU A 546 25.81 -11.87 9.84
N PHE A 547 24.98 -10.91 10.28
CA PHE A 547 25.16 -9.48 9.98
C PHE A 547 25.49 -8.58 11.17
N LYS A 548 25.39 -9.05 12.43
CA LYS A 548 25.58 -8.21 13.63
C LYS A 548 26.92 -7.47 13.71
N ASP A 549 27.97 -8.06 13.14
CA ASP A 549 29.33 -7.51 13.15
C ASP A 549 29.60 -6.54 11.99
N GLU A 550 28.63 -6.36 11.08
CA GLU A 550 28.79 -5.49 9.92
C GLU A 550 28.54 -4.01 10.27
N PRO A 551 29.47 -3.10 9.92
CA PRO A 551 29.37 -1.69 10.29
C PRO A 551 28.29 -0.94 9.50
N TYR A 552 27.83 -1.50 8.38
CA TYR A 552 26.82 -0.90 7.52
C TYR A 552 25.39 -1.14 7.99
N VAL A 553 25.15 -2.08 8.93
CA VAL A 553 23.81 -2.31 9.47
C VAL A 553 23.42 -1.14 10.35
N LEU A 554 22.38 -0.41 9.94
CA LEU A 554 21.80 0.70 10.70
C LEU A 554 20.85 0.20 11.77
N MET A 555 19.93 -0.68 11.40
CA MET A 555 18.89 -1.22 12.27
C MET A 555 18.30 -2.50 11.68
N TRP A 556 17.55 -3.22 12.51
CA TRP A 556 16.83 -4.44 12.14
C TRP A 556 15.37 -4.12 11.88
N LEU A 557 14.78 -4.74 10.86
CA LEU A 557 13.38 -4.54 10.49
C LEU A 557 12.60 -5.87 10.56
N LEU A 558 11.48 -5.87 11.25
CA LEU A 558 10.60 -7.03 11.39
C LEU A 558 9.31 -6.84 10.57
N GLY A 559 8.97 -7.84 9.76
CA GLY A 559 7.73 -7.86 8.98
C GLY A 559 7.76 -7.01 7.71
N ASN A 560 6.67 -7.09 6.94
CA ASN A 560 6.29 -6.20 5.84
C ASN A 560 4.75 -6.21 5.70
N GLU A 561 4.07 -5.29 6.37
CA GLU A 561 2.61 -5.16 6.38
C GLU A 561 1.87 -6.48 6.71
N ASN A 562 2.41 -7.27 7.64
CA ASN A 562 1.81 -8.56 8.05
C ASN A 562 0.35 -8.38 8.47
N VAL A 563 0.03 -7.24 9.10
CA VAL A 563 -1.32 -6.87 9.58
C VAL A 563 -2.43 -6.94 8.52
N TYR A 564 -2.10 -6.93 7.21
CA TYR A 564 -3.09 -7.15 6.14
C TYR A 564 -3.41 -8.63 5.84
N GLY A 565 -2.81 -9.59 6.55
CA GLY A 565 -3.19 -11.01 6.47
C GLY A 565 -2.78 -11.74 5.17
N LEU A 566 -2.09 -11.07 4.24
CA LEU A 566 -1.65 -11.75 3.01
C LEU A 566 -0.56 -12.80 3.32
N GLY A 567 -0.92 -14.08 3.19
CA GLY A 567 -0.05 -15.23 3.49
C GLY A 567 0.22 -15.46 4.98
N CYS A 568 -0.61 -14.90 5.88
CA CYS A 568 -0.51 -15.09 7.34
C CYS A 568 -1.84 -14.75 8.04
N ASN A 569 -1.96 -14.99 9.35
CA ASN A 569 -3.19 -14.71 10.10
C ASN A 569 -3.15 -13.45 10.99
N ALA A 570 -2.22 -12.51 10.74
CA ALA A 570 -2.07 -11.31 11.57
C ALA A 570 -3.27 -10.34 11.51
N ASP A 571 -4.07 -10.36 10.43
CA ASP A 571 -5.32 -9.61 10.32
C ASP A 571 -6.42 -10.17 11.25
N LYS A 572 -6.40 -11.48 11.50
CA LYS A 572 -7.37 -12.21 12.33
C LYS A 572 -6.92 -12.36 13.78
N LYS A 573 -5.61 -12.34 14.02
CA LYS A 573 -4.98 -12.52 15.35
C LYS A 573 -3.84 -11.49 15.56
N PRO A 574 -4.15 -10.18 15.55
CA PRO A 574 -3.13 -9.15 15.68
C PRO A 574 -2.36 -9.22 17.01
N GLU A 575 -3.00 -9.60 18.12
CA GLU A 575 -2.32 -9.76 19.42
C GLU A 575 -1.24 -10.85 19.37
N SER A 576 -1.55 -12.00 18.76
CA SER A 576 -0.57 -13.09 18.58
C SER A 576 0.60 -12.65 17.72
N PHE A 577 0.32 -11.91 16.63
CA PHE A 577 1.36 -11.36 15.76
C PHE A 577 2.28 -10.38 16.50
N PHE A 578 1.74 -9.34 17.16
CA PHE A 578 2.59 -8.34 17.82
C PHE A 578 3.34 -8.91 19.03
N ARG A 579 2.75 -9.86 19.76
CA ARG A 579 3.46 -10.58 20.82
C ARG A 579 4.65 -11.37 20.26
N PHE A 580 4.46 -12.04 19.13
CA PHE A 580 5.54 -12.75 18.45
C PHE A 580 6.61 -11.80 17.90
N ALA A 581 6.21 -10.68 17.31
CA ALA A 581 7.14 -9.65 16.86
C ALA A 581 7.97 -9.08 18.03
N ASN A 582 7.36 -8.94 19.21
CA ASN A 582 8.08 -8.55 20.43
C ASN A 582 9.10 -9.60 20.88
N GLU A 583 8.74 -10.88 20.82
CA GLU A 583 9.65 -11.99 21.09
C GLU A 583 10.86 -11.99 20.15
N ALA A 584 10.64 -11.78 18.85
CA ALA A 584 11.70 -11.62 17.86
C ALA A 584 12.59 -10.39 18.15
N ALA A 585 12.01 -9.26 18.56
CA ALA A 585 12.76 -8.06 18.92
C ALA A 585 13.66 -8.30 20.14
N LEU A 586 13.17 -9.00 21.17
CA LEU A 586 13.94 -9.41 22.33
C LEU A 586 15.10 -10.35 21.94
N LEU A 587 14.85 -11.30 21.03
CA LEU A 587 15.89 -12.19 20.51
C LEU A 587 16.99 -11.39 19.79
N ILE A 588 16.63 -10.49 18.86
CA ILE A 588 17.58 -9.61 18.17
C ILE A 588 18.41 -8.83 19.18
N LYS A 589 17.76 -8.18 20.15
CA LYS A 589 18.43 -7.42 21.20
C LYS A 589 19.35 -8.29 22.03
N SER A 590 19.05 -9.55 22.26
CA SER A 590 19.95 -10.46 22.98
C SER A 590 21.23 -10.80 22.18
N LEU A 591 21.11 -10.91 20.85
CA LEU A 591 22.17 -11.37 19.94
C LEU A 591 23.07 -10.25 19.41
N ASP A 592 22.53 -9.05 19.17
CA ASP A 592 23.27 -7.89 18.66
C ASP A 592 24.09 -7.23 19.79
N PRO A 593 25.43 -7.26 19.74
CA PRO A 593 26.27 -6.67 20.78
C PRO A 593 26.13 -5.15 20.87
N TYR A 594 25.82 -4.49 19.75
CA TYR A 594 25.64 -3.04 19.66
C TYR A 594 24.24 -2.58 20.07
N LYS A 595 23.32 -3.54 20.31
CA LYS A 595 21.92 -3.27 20.68
C LYS A 595 21.25 -2.31 19.69
N ARG A 596 21.54 -2.42 18.38
CA ARG A 596 20.96 -1.51 17.38
C ARG A 596 19.43 -1.53 17.46
N PRO A 597 18.75 -0.41 17.11
CA PRO A 597 17.30 -0.35 17.16
C PRO A 597 16.63 -1.47 16.35
N VAL A 598 15.50 -1.95 16.85
CA VAL A 598 14.61 -2.87 16.14
C VAL A 598 13.33 -2.12 15.73
N ALA A 599 13.01 -2.15 14.45
CA ALA A 599 11.81 -1.56 13.87
C ALA A 599 10.83 -2.65 13.42
N ILE A 600 9.55 -2.29 13.29
CA ILE A 600 8.55 -3.08 12.56
C ILE A 600 8.19 -2.38 11.25
N ALA A 601 7.81 -3.11 10.20
CA ALA A 601 7.14 -2.54 9.02
C ALA A 601 5.66 -2.94 9.04
N SER A 602 4.81 -2.08 9.60
CA SER A 602 3.35 -2.26 9.64
C SER A 602 2.67 -1.69 8.39
N GLY A 603 1.38 -1.98 8.23
CA GLY A 603 0.50 -1.38 7.21
C GLY A 603 -0.35 -0.27 7.80
N ASP A 604 -0.03 0.98 7.44
CA ASP A 604 -0.61 2.20 8.03
C ASP A 604 -0.67 2.12 9.59
N LEU A 605 -1.69 2.69 10.22
CA LEU A 605 -1.92 2.66 11.68
C LEU A 605 -2.76 1.46 12.15
N LEU A 606 -2.95 0.45 11.30
CA LEU A 606 -3.79 -0.70 11.64
C LEU A 606 -3.23 -1.40 12.89
N TYR A 607 -4.09 -1.58 13.89
CA TYR A 607 -3.80 -2.19 15.19
C TYR A 607 -2.70 -1.48 16.02
N LEU A 608 -2.55 -0.15 15.88
CA LEU A 608 -1.55 0.63 16.63
C LEU A 608 -1.66 0.47 18.16
N ASP A 609 -2.89 0.39 18.68
CA ASP A 609 -3.16 0.16 20.10
C ASP A 609 -2.70 -1.21 20.59
N ILE A 610 -2.89 -2.26 19.77
CA ILE A 610 -2.39 -3.60 20.05
C ILE A 610 -0.86 -3.61 19.97
N PHE A 611 -0.27 -2.96 18.97
CA PHE A 611 1.20 -2.79 18.89
C PHE A 611 1.75 -2.10 20.15
N ALA A 612 1.13 -1.01 20.60
CA ALA A 612 1.58 -0.28 21.78
C ALA A 612 1.57 -1.15 23.05
N LYS A 613 0.61 -2.09 23.14
CA LYS A 613 0.46 -3.01 24.26
C LYS A 613 1.39 -4.23 24.18
N GLU A 614 1.46 -4.90 23.04
CA GLU A 614 2.14 -6.19 22.90
C GLU A 614 3.59 -6.05 22.35
N GLY A 615 3.88 -4.98 21.61
CA GLY A 615 5.17 -4.71 20.94
C GLY A 615 6.14 -3.81 21.72
N THR A 616 6.16 -3.90 23.05
CA THR A 616 6.86 -2.95 23.94
C THR A 616 8.36 -2.80 23.68
N ASP A 617 9.02 -3.87 23.26
CA ASP A 617 10.46 -3.96 22.98
C ASP A 617 10.81 -3.67 21.51
N ILE A 618 9.84 -3.34 20.67
CA ILE A 618 10.11 -2.78 19.34
C ILE A 618 10.40 -1.29 19.52
N ASP A 619 11.54 -0.80 19.02
CA ASP A 619 12.04 0.54 19.30
C ASP A 619 11.46 1.61 18.38
N ILE A 620 11.13 1.25 17.14
CA ILE A 620 10.63 2.15 16.09
C ILE A 620 9.33 1.58 15.53
N PHE A 621 8.28 2.40 15.49
CA PHE A 621 7.09 2.09 14.71
C PHE A 621 7.35 2.48 13.25
N GLY A 622 7.62 1.48 12.40
CA GLY A 622 7.72 1.69 10.96
C GLY A 622 6.41 1.33 10.28
N THR A 623 6.04 2.09 9.24
CA THR A 623 4.82 1.85 8.49
C THR A 623 4.95 2.15 7.01
N ASN A 624 4.42 1.26 6.17
CA ASN A 624 4.14 1.53 4.78
C ASN A 624 2.88 2.41 4.72
N SER A 625 2.90 3.52 3.97
CA SER A 625 1.79 4.47 3.95
C SER A 625 1.70 5.23 2.64
N TYR A 626 0.56 5.09 1.96
CA TYR A 626 0.27 5.68 0.65
C TYR A 626 -0.89 6.70 0.71
N ARG A 627 -0.83 7.66 1.65
CA ARG A 627 -1.92 8.61 1.97
C ARG A 627 -2.09 9.79 0.99
N GLY A 628 -1.35 9.80 -0.12
CA GLY A 628 -1.47 10.82 -1.17
C GLY A 628 -0.43 11.94 -1.06
N LYS A 629 -0.48 12.89 -1.99
CA LYS A 629 0.41 14.08 -2.05
C LYS A 629 0.26 15.07 -0.88
N TYR A 630 -0.49 14.70 0.16
CA TYR A 630 -0.81 15.55 1.30
C TYR A 630 0.04 15.26 2.54
N GLY A 631 0.97 14.30 2.43
CA GLY A 631 1.79 13.82 3.54
C GLY A 631 1.14 12.64 4.28
N PHE A 632 1.53 12.44 5.54
CA PHE A 632 1.18 11.28 6.35
C PHE A 632 0.05 11.55 7.34
N LEU A 633 -0.53 12.75 7.28
CA LEU A 633 -1.68 13.19 8.08
C LEU A 633 -1.41 13.04 9.59
N ASP A 634 -2.21 12.24 10.30
CA ASP A 634 -2.17 12.04 11.75
C ASP A 634 -1.19 10.97 12.25
N ILE A 635 -0.46 10.26 11.38
CA ILE A 635 0.46 9.18 11.79
C ILE A 635 1.40 9.63 12.92
N TRP A 636 1.97 10.82 12.78
CA TRP A 636 2.96 11.33 13.73
C TRP A 636 2.37 11.55 15.12
N GLU A 637 1.18 12.17 15.19
CA GLU A 637 0.50 12.47 16.45
C GLU A 637 -0.11 11.21 17.08
N GLU A 638 -0.70 10.32 16.28
CA GLU A 638 -1.33 9.08 16.75
C GLU A 638 -0.30 8.12 17.35
N VAL A 639 0.83 7.90 16.67
CA VAL A 639 1.90 7.04 17.21
C VAL A 639 2.50 7.66 18.48
N LYS A 640 2.64 8.98 18.52
CA LYS A 640 3.11 9.67 19.72
C LYS A 640 2.16 9.49 20.91
N ASP A 641 0.86 9.71 20.68
CA ASP A 641 -0.17 9.65 21.72
C ASP A 641 -0.41 8.22 22.23
N VAL A 642 -0.31 7.20 21.36
CA VAL A 642 -0.67 5.81 21.71
C VAL A 642 0.52 4.94 22.08
N ALA A 643 1.62 5.00 21.31
CA ALA A 643 2.77 4.10 21.50
C ALA A 643 4.02 4.82 22.03
N ASP A 644 4.10 6.15 21.86
CA ASP A 644 5.26 6.98 22.20
C ASP A 644 6.58 6.40 21.65
N LYS A 645 6.61 6.19 20.32
CA LYS A 645 7.77 5.67 19.58
C LYS A 645 8.25 6.68 18.52
N PRO A 646 9.54 6.65 18.16
CA PRO A 646 10.00 7.21 16.89
C PRO A 646 9.31 6.51 15.71
N VAL A 647 9.08 7.27 14.65
CA VAL A 647 8.34 6.84 13.45
C VAL A 647 9.23 6.93 12.22
N MET A 648 9.24 5.84 11.44
CA MET A 648 9.88 5.76 10.14
C MET A 648 8.84 5.34 9.10
N ILE A 649 8.71 6.08 8.00
CA ILE A 649 7.87 5.60 6.89
C ILE A 649 8.68 4.55 6.12
N THR A 650 8.27 3.29 6.14
CA THR A 650 9.00 2.17 5.55
C THR A 650 8.78 2.02 4.05
N GLU A 651 7.67 2.58 3.54
CA GLU A 651 7.40 2.80 2.11
C GLU A 651 6.44 3.98 1.91
N TYR A 652 6.70 4.78 0.87
CA TYR A 652 5.77 5.75 0.29
C TYR A 652 6.18 6.05 -1.15
N GLY A 653 5.19 6.31 -2.00
CA GLY A 653 5.42 6.68 -3.39
C GLY A 653 4.14 6.89 -4.19
N ALA A 654 4.32 7.26 -5.45
CA ALA A 654 3.24 7.40 -6.41
C ALA A 654 3.70 6.92 -7.79
N PRO A 655 2.79 6.35 -8.59
CA PRO A 655 3.12 5.93 -9.94
C PRO A 655 3.46 7.14 -10.82
N SER A 656 4.43 6.97 -11.71
CA SER A 656 4.76 7.93 -12.78
C SER A 656 3.96 7.67 -14.05
N TYR A 657 2.84 6.96 -13.96
CA TYR A 657 1.87 6.75 -15.04
C TYR A 657 0.45 7.00 -14.50
N ALA A 658 -0.42 7.50 -15.38
CA ALA A 658 -1.84 7.67 -15.09
C ALA A 658 -2.63 7.66 -16.41
N LYS A 659 -3.75 6.92 -16.45
CA LYS A 659 -4.61 6.82 -17.63
C LYS A 659 -5.14 8.21 -18.01
N ARG A 660 -5.03 8.58 -19.29
CA ARG A 660 -5.45 9.89 -19.86
C ARG A 660 -4.61 11.10 -19.41
N TYR A 661 -3.39 10.86 -18.94
CA TYR A 661 -2.38 11.90 -18.68
C TYR A 661 -1.12 11.62 -19.49
N THR A 662 -0.37 12.67 -19.83
CA THR A 662 0.94 12.47 -20.45
C THR A 662 1.93 11.92 -19.41
N LEU A 663 2.98 11.25 -19.89
CA LEU A 663 4.06 10.79 -19.01
C LEU A 663 4.69 11.95 -18.23
N GLU A 664 4.80 13.13 -18.85
CA GLU A 664 5.33 14.33 -18.20
C GLU A 664 4.43 14.82 -17.06
N GLU A 665 3.10 14.82 -17.24
CA GLU A 665 2.12 15.16 -16.20
C GLU A 665 2.20 14.16 -15.03
N ALA A 666 2.37 12.88 -15.33
CA ALA A 666 2.46 11.83 -14.31
C ALA A 666 3.79 11.86 -13.53
N GLU A 667 4.93 12.07 -14.20
CA GLU A 667 6.22 12.28 -13.52
C GLU A 667 6.23 13.55 -12.67
N GLU A 668 5.53 14.60 -13.12
CA GLU A 668 5.35 15.83 -12.34
C GLU A 668 4.54 15.57 -11.07
N TYR A 669 3.45 14.81 -11.17
CA TYR A 669 2.67 14.40 -10.01
C TYR A 669 3.48 13.54 -9.03
N GLN A 670 4.26 12.57 -9.53
CA GLN A 670 5.15 11.74 -8.71
C GLN A 670 6.14 12.63 -7.94
N ALA A 671 6.81 13.57 -8.62
CA ALA A 671 7.73 14.50 -7.97
C ALA A 671 7.05 15.36 -6.88
N GLN A 672 5.84 15.88 -7.15
CA GLN A 672 5.06 16.64 -6.17
C GLN A 672 4.65 15.81 -4.95
N TYR A 673 4.22 14.56 -5.17
CA TYR A 673 3.88 13.62 -4.10
C TYR A 673 5.07 13.44 -3.15
N HIS A 674 6.23 13.07 -3.70
CA HIS A 674 7.42 12.82 -2.90
C HIS A 674 7.92 14.07 -2.18
N ARG A 675 7.87 15.24 -2.82
CA ARG A 675 8.22 16.52 -2.19
C ARG A 675 7.35 16.81 -0.97
N ALA A 676 6.03 16.66 -1.10
CA ALA A 676 5.10 16.93 -0.03
C ALA A 676 5.28 15.94 1.14
N CYS A 677 5.42 14.65 0.85
CA CYS A 677 5.69 13.63 1.84
C CYS A 677 7.01 13.85 2.58
N TRP A 678 8.10 14.16 1.86
CA TRP A 678 9.39 14.47 2.48
C TRP A 678 9.31 15.72 3.38
N GLN A 679 8.63 16.77 2.93
CA GLN A 679 8.42 17.96 3.75
C GLN A 679 7.62 17.65 5.02
N ASP A 680 6.64 16.75 4.95
CA ASP A 680 5.87 16.34 6.12
C ASP A 680 6.72 15.56 7.14
N ILE A 681 7.62 14.67 6.67
CA ILE A 681 8.62 14.00 7.51
C ILE A 681 9.49 15.03 8.24
N ILE A 682 10.06 16.00 7.51
CA ILE A 682 10.91 17.04 8.11
C ILE A 682 10.13 17.90 9.11
N CYS A 683 8.87 18.25 8.79
CA CYS A 683 8.04 19.05 9.67
C CYS A 683 7.54 18.32 10.92
N ASN A 684 7.75 17.01 11.03
CA ASN A 684 7.47 16.21 12.23
C ASN A 684 8.73 15.61 12.87
N SER A 685 9.91 15.98 12.37
CA SER A 685 11.20 15.56 12.93
C SER A 685 11.54 16.31 14.23
N THR A 686 12.61 15.89 14.91
CA THR A 686 13.07 16.43 16.19
C THR A 686 13.07 17.97 16.23
N GLY A 687 12.22 18.53 17.09
CA GLY A 687 12.07 19.97 17.27
C GLY A 687 10.95 20.62 16.46
N PHE A 688 10.20 19.86 15.65
CA PHE A 688 9.05 20.30 14.85
C PHE A 688 7.87 19.33 14.96
N GLY A 689 6.64 19.79 14.70
CA GLY A 689 5.44 18.93 14.68
C GLY A 689 5.33 18.01 15.90
N ALA A 690 5.01 16.73 15.68
CA ALA A 690 5.01 15.71 16.73
C ALA A 690 6.41 15.41 17.31
N GLY A 691 7.48 15.58 16.53
CA GLY A 691 8.86 15.42 17.00
C GLY A 691 9.38 14.00 17.01
N ASN A 692 8.70 13.07 16.36
CA ASN A 692 9.01 11.65 16.35
C ASN A 692 9.40 11.10 14.97
N ALA A 693 9.36 11.89 13.91
CA ALA A 693 9.78 11.44 12.58
C ALA A 693 11.31 11.31 12.50
N ILE A 694 11.81 10.11 12.18
CA ILE A 694 13.26 9.83 12.03
C ILE A 694 13.69 9.61 10.57
N GLY A 695 12.75 9.71 9.62
CA GLY A 695 13.00 9.65 8.19
C GLY A 695 11.98 8.78 7.45
N GLY A 696 12.30 8.46 6.20
CA GLY A 696 11.44 7.63 5.38
C GLY A 696 12.18 6.96 4.23
N ILE A 697 11.54 5.93 3.67
CA ILE A 697 12.06 5.07 2.63
C ILE A 697 11.17 5.22 1.40
N ALA A 698 11.71 5.82 0.34
CA ALA A 698 10.99 5.96 -0.92
C ALA A 698 10.83 4.59 -1.59
N PHE A 699 9.62 4.31 -2.05
CA PHE A 699 9.30 3.11 -2.81
C PHE A 699 9.05 3.51 -4.27
N GLU A 700 9.95 3.21 -5.19
CA GLU A 700 11.22 2.45 -5.04
C GLU A 700 12.31 2.93 -6.02
N TRP A 701 13.49 2.29 -6.05
CA TRP A 701 14.56 2.75 -6.95
C TRP A 701 14.24 2.58 -8.43
N LEU A 702 13.74 1.42 -8.84
CA LEU A 702 13.58 1.04 -10.25
C LEU A 702 12.16 0.55 -10.52
N ASP A 703 11.61 0.88 -11.68
CA ASP A 703 10.34 0.31 -12.14
C ASP A 703 10.44 -1.22 -12.22
N GLU A 704 9.49 -1.91 -11.54
CA GLU A 704 9.42 -3.37 -11.46
C GLU A 704 8.28 -3.91 -12.32
N TRP A 705 8.62 -4.44 -13.51
CA TRP A 705 7.66 -4.84 -14.55
C TRP A 705 6.88 -6.12 -14.25
N TRP A 706 7.10 -6.75 -13.09
CA TRP A 706 6.44 -8.02 -12.74
C TRP A 706 5.16 -7.81 -11.92
N LYS A 707 4.91 -6.61 -11.39
CA LYS A 707 3.87 -6.37 -10.38
C LYS A 707 2.44 -6.39 -10.93
N ALA A 708 2.25 -6.27 -12.25
CA ALA A 708 0.93 -6.22 -12.88
C ALA A 708 0.66 -7.35 -13.89
N TYR A 709 1.37 -8.49 -13.76
CA TYR A 709 1.17 -9.82 -14.38
C TYR A 709 2.27 -10.23 -15.37
N GLU A 710 2.65 -9.36 -16.31
CA GLU A 710 3.58 -9.72 -17.39
C GLU A 710 4.99 -9.12 -17.16
N PRO A 711 5.98 -9.90 -16.68
CA PRO A 711 7.30 -9.35 -16.35
C PRO A 711 8.08 -8.79 -17.54
N SER A 712 7.71 -9.14 -18.78
CA SER A 712 8.37 -8.67 -20.01
C SER A 712 7.70 -7.45 -20.64
N TYR A 713 6.68 -6.87 -20.02
CA TYR A 713 5.93 -5.73 -20.53
C TYR A 713 5.59 -4.74 -19.42
N HIS A 714 5.87 -3.45 -19.65
CA HIS A 714 5.56 -2.41 -18.67
C HIS A 714 4.06 -2.10 -18.68
N ASP A 715 3.32 -2.72 -17.77
CA ASP A 715 1.88 -2.71 -17.76
C ASP A 715 1.30 -1.41 -17.17
N LYS A 716 0.23 -0.92 -17.78
CA LYS A 716 -0.47 0.34 -17.48
C LYS A 716 -1.74 0.12 -16.64
N LYS A 717 -1.93 -1.09 -16.10
CA LYS A 717 -3.11 -1.49 -15.35
C LYS A 717 -3.11 -0.87 -13.96
N GLY A 718 -4.22 -0.20 -13.64
CA GLY A 718 -4.54 0.18 -12.27
C GLY A 718 -4.86 -1.05 -11.42
N LEU A 719 -4.03 -1.33 -10.42
CA LEU A 719 -4.14 -2.53 -9.58
C LEU A 719 -5.12 -2.36 -8.43
N PHE A 720 -5.11 -1.20 -7.76
CA PHE A 720 -6.08 -0.86 -6.73
C PHE A 720 -6.37 0.64 -6.72
N ALA A 721 -7.56 1.01 -6.22
CA ALA A 721 -7.95 2.41 -6.12
C ALA A 721 -7.28 3.09 -4.92
N GLY A 722 -6.85 4.34 -5.09
CA GLY A 722 -6.18 5.11 -4.04
C GLY A 722 -6.02 6.59 -4.40
N PRO A 723 -5.36 7.39 -3.54
CA PRO A 723 -5.23 8.84 -3.71
C PRO A 723 -4.13 9.22 -4.72
N PHE A 724 -4.18 8.65 -5.92
CA PHE A 724 -3.24 8.85 -7.04
C PHE A 724 -3.84 9.73 -8.15
N LEU A 725 -3.05 10.08 -9.17
CA LEU A 725 -3.43 11.08 -10.18
C LEU A 725 -4.72 10.75 -10.95
N ASP A 726 -4.86 9.52 -11.43
CA ASP A 726 -6.08 8.96 -12.03
C ASP A 726 -6.90 8.12 -11.03
N GLY A 727 -6.48 8.12 -9.77
CA GLY A 727 -7.10 7.37 -8.69
C GLY A 727 -6.71 5.90 -8.58
N TYR A 728 -5.69 5.45 -9.32
CA TYR A 728 -5.23 4.07 -9.28
C TYR A 728 -3.73 3.95 -8.99
N MET A 729 -3.38 2.89 -8.27
CA MET A 729 -1.99 2.46 -8.14
C MET A 729 -1.58 1.68 -9.39
N HIS A 730 -0.52 2.15 -10.06
CA HIS A 730 0.14 1.45 -11.16
C HIS A 730 1.51 0.99 -10.65
N GLU A 731 1.57 -0.16 -9.95
CA GLU A 731 2.74 -0.53 -9.13
C GLU A 731 4.04 -0.64 -9.93
N GLU A 732 3.99 -1.01 -11.21
CA GLU A 732 5.19 -1.10 -12.06
C GLU A 732 5.83 0.26 -12.36
N TRP A 733 5.14 1.37 -12.06
CA TRP A 733 5.58 2.74 -12.37
C TRP A 733 6.04 3.52 -11.13
N LEU A 734 6.26 2.84 -10.01
CA LEU A 734 6.67 3.44 -8.73
C LEU A 734 8.15 3.85 -8.68
N GLY A 735 8.98 3.34 -9.59
CA GLY A 735 10.42 3.59 -9.59
C GLY A 735 10.76 5.07 -9.69
N ILE A 736 11.83 5.49 -8.99
CA ILE A 736 12.51 6.78 -9.18
C ILE A 736 13.25 6.80 -10.52
N CYS A 737 13.65 5.62 -11.00
CA CYS A 737 14.27 5.37 -12.29
C CYS A 737 13.40 4.40 -13.10
N SER A 738 13.37 4.59 -14.43
CA SER A 738 12.80 3.63 -15.38
C SER A 738 13.90 2.84 -16.09
N GLN A 739 13.53 1.66 -16.59
CA GLN A 739 14.39 0.78 -17.41
C GLN A 739 14.24 1.04 -18.93
N GLY A 740 13.62 2.16 -19.32
CA GLY A 740 13.37 2.50 -20.72
C GLY A 740 12.39 1.54 -21.37
N ASP A 741 12.69 1.08 -22.58
CA ASP A 741 11.91 0.06 -23.28
C ASP A 741 12.22 -1.39 -22.85
N GLY A 742 13.04 -1.57 -21.81
CA GLY A 742 13.41 -2.86 -21.24
C GLY A 742 14.48 -3.64 -22.01
N LYS A 743 14.83 -3.26 -23.25
CA LYS A 743 15.81 -4.03 -24.07
C LYS A 743 17.21 -4.05 -23.47
N ASN A 744 17.61 -2.97 -22.83
CA ASN A 744 18.91 -2.84 -22.18
C ASN A 744 18.87 -3.14 -20.67
N SER A 745 17.77 -3.75 -20.17
CA SER A 745 17.68 -4.14 -18.77
C SER A 745 18.69 -5.26 -18.44
N PRO A 746 19.45 -5.15 -17.33
CA PRO A 746 19.25 -4.22 -16.21
C PRO A 746 20.18 -2.99 -16.24
N PHE A 747 20.85 -2.68 -17.35
CA PHE A 747 21.90 -1.65 -17.43
C PHE A 747 21.39 -0.22 -17.67
N LEU A 748 20.20 -0.02 -18.25
CA LEU A 748 19.70 1.31 -18.61
C LEU A 748 18.92 1.96 -17.46
N ARG A 749 19.13 3.26 -17.24
CA ARG A 749 18.31 4.12 -16.37
C ARG A 749 17.82 5.36 -17.10
N GLN A 750 16.51 5.60 -17.07
CA GLN A 750 15.94 6.93 -17.30
C GLN A 750 15.58 7.54 -15.94
N LEU A 751 16.29 8.60 -15.54
CA LEU A 751 16.04 9.28 -14.27
C LEU A 751 14.76 10.13 -14.39
N LYS A 752 13.78 9.88 -13.52
CA LYS A 752 12.51 10.63 -13.53
C LYS A 752 12.65 11.95 -12.78
N LYS A 753 11.69 12.88 -12.96
CA LYS A 753 11.66 14.17 -12.24
C LYS A 753 11.82 14.05 -10.71
N VAL A 754 11.34 12.97 -10.11
CA VAL A 754 11.48 12.71 -8.66
C VAL A 754 12.93 12.53 -8.20
N TYR A 755 13.81 11.97 -9.03
CA TYR A 755 15.24 11.84 -8.72
C TYR A 755 15.87 13.21 -8.42
N PHE A 756 15.64 14.17 -9.32
CA PHE A 756 16.15 15.53 -9.18
C PHE A 756 15.48 16.30 -8.03
N THR A 757 14.22 15.99 -7.74
CA THR A 757 13.52 16.52 -6.57
C THR A 757 14.20 16.09 -5.27
N TYR A 758 14.54 14.80 -5.12
CA TYR A 758 15.30 14.36 -3.94
C TYR A 758 16.72 14.91 -3.92
N GLN A 759 17.40 14.96 -5.06
CA GLN A 759 18.71 15.57 -5.16
C GLN A 759 18.71 17.02 -4.62
N GLU A 760 17.67 17.79 -4.92
CA GLU A 760 17.48 19.13 -4.37
C GLU A 760 17.20 19.10 -2.85
N LEU A 761 16.27 18.25 -2.41
CA LEU A 761 15.80 18.21 -1.02
C LEU A 761 16.83 17.64 -0.03
N TRP A 762 17.62 16.67 -0.47
CA TRP A 762 18.57 15.91 0.35
C TRP A 762 19.99 16.46 0.33
N LYS A 763 20.35 17.32 -0.63
CA LYS A 763 21.61 18.10 -0.56
C LYS A 763 21.48 19.35 0.32
N LYS A 764 20.28 19.91 0.45
CA LYS A 764 20.00 21.12 1.25
C LYS A 764 19.86 20.87 2.76
N ASN A 765 19.61 19.63 3.16
CA ASN A 765 19.35 19.19 4.54
C ASN A 765 20.28 18.04 4.92
#